data_AF-A0A9N8RBV7-F1
#
_entry.id   AF-A0A9N8RBV7-F1
#
_cell.length_a   1.000
_cell.length_b   1.000
_cell.length_c   1.000
_cell.angle_alpha   90.00
_cell.angle_beta   90.00
_cell.angle_gamma   90.00
#
_symmetry.space_group_name_H-M   'P 1'
#
loop_
_entity.id
_entity.type
_entity.pdbx_description
1 polymer ?
#
loop_
_entity_poly.entity_id
_entity_poly.type
_entity_poly.pdbx_seq_one_letter_code
_entity_poly.pdbx_strand_id
1 'polypeptide(L)'
;MDSKNIIFYDISPRPPVEKNAHAPNPWKSRLALNFKGVPYTTTWVAMTDIAKTRISLNVPAGRKFADGKDFYTLPIMQDPTTGAVLGDSFDIALYLNKTYPGGGDLFPAQKLDFDYEQPYILIPLSDCSNNEFPDYAKFNMNIDAAFTAHLQLGVQGMPFNPATEEQTKAEFVRRAGVSGWDDFALSDEGRVKLLESLKNMLGDLAVLFSRDNSGPFLLGSQVTYADIIVGAWLRMMHVTFPEDEWQQVISWHQGIFGKLHDGLEVFAEVKTWRTHLSAFNANPIMLHRIQFCYSANTPYLSLRGHLFSTYLYPFKGSVYSLGITQSYSLLLQEKYSDFIMSFEIYTGSWTDWSRGRVLGATLTLSSRDASLLLAFIAAFVTVVAIRLWLIIAFTTHQLSASGGKHDGLYYQRQVILRNVKSAPAAAWLFLQQAWHWRGIATSSFSRTLPLALFCVFYSVGFAILAVFSSQISGSASAYRLLRSPSCGFQIPNEEYQKATFDNQRAALYSKECYSNTSSPMCSMLPTRKLEWASSSTDCPFGGKVCLDTPSFKMESGMIDTHYDLGLNNPPKNRLKYKRETVCSPLNTGDGFTQYINGSEADYLGWEDNVLIRYLYGGNLNGTINHTHIYNTFGRNINIGYSTWTFFYPYNSVWQPVDELLVPNTDLTLMLIAPNSVVHLKPNDDPVFAASIPMNAQGAIGYLPDRWVSPIACIDQHQLCNPNNDKCTPLLDRQRLVESAMKDSLALNAAQIVTAQRLRLVLWESSLFYHTIWTQTQSFLRAQEKVAGITGLPLPSNQWEIEMSALFNTTLANLQYHMMEYAAGSFVPVAVNITEPWDNPSADAGWAAAYKNMCYNQRTKETQGTLNFSILGLGLLFGLGLYIIVLSFILEFLMAWIQKWLGRGILRARRWERDATLQQMRLLYEIQGSGDWKGTTEDFPCTVSGEYFGHDEEVISSTTVEVRQAGPS
;
A
#
# COMPACT_ATOMS: atom_id res chain seq x y z
N MET A 1 21.24 26.71 -3.32
CA MET A 1 20.53 25.42 -3.34
C MET A 1 20.54 24.92 -1.92
N ASP A 2 19.42 24.98 -1.22
CA ASP A 2 19.32 24.44 0.14
C ASP A 2 19.48 22.92 0.05
N SER A 3 20.56 22.39 0.64
CA SER A 3 20.78 20.96 0.83
C SER A 3 19.59 20.37 1.58
N LYS A 4 18.83 19.49 0.93
CA LYS A 4 17.76 18.74 1.60
C LYS A 4 18.41 17.63 2.43
N ASN A 5 18.25 17.68 3.75
CA ASN A 5 18.80 16.66 4.66
C ASN A 5 18.15 15.28 4.42
N ILE A 6 18.91 14.21 4.63
CA ILE A 6 18.38 12.84 4.68
C ILE A 6 17.30 12.74 5.78
N ILE A 7 16.25 11.97 5.53
CA ILE A 7 15.23 11.64 6.53
C ILE A 7 15.49 10.21 7.01
N PHE A 8 15.84 10.06 8.27
CA PHE A 8 16.15 8.80 8.92
C PHE A 8 15.00 8.40 9.85
N TYR A 9 14.43 7.21 9.69
CA TYR A 9 13.32 6.74 10.52
C TYR A 9 13.83 5.77 11.58
N ASP A 10 13.57 6.10 12.84
CA ASP A 10 13.98 5.32 14.02
C ASP A 10 12.78 5.06 14.96
N ILE A 11 12.88 4.05 15.81
CA ILE A 11 11.84 3.64 16.74
C ILE A 11 11.83 4.60 17.93
N SER A 12 10.66 5.16 18.26
CA SER A 12 10.48 6.11 19.36
C SER A 12 10.72 5.44 20.73
N PRO A 13 11.78 5.81 21.47
CA PRO A 13 11.99 5.37 22.84
C PRO A 13 11.28 6.33 23.82
N ARG A 14 11.41 6.07 25.12
CA ARG A 14 11.11 7.03 26.18
C ARG A 14 11.94 8.31 25.98
N PRO A 15 11.36 9.52 26.02
CA PRO A 15 12.15 10.75 26.06
C PRO A 15 13.03 10.84 27.33
N PRO A 16 14.20 11.51 27.30
CA PRO A 16 14.84 12.13 26.14
C PRO A 16 15.45 11.06 25.20
N VAL A 17 15.26 11.24 23.89
CA VAL A 17 15.64 10.25 22.87
C VAL A 17 17.15 10.13 22.71
N GLU A 18 17.89 11.20 23.01
CA GLU A 18 19.36 11.26 23.02
C GLU A 18 19.96 10.29 24.02
N LYS A 19 19.25 10.05 25.14
CA LYS A 19 19.67 9.07 26.16
C LYS A 19 19.16 7.68 25.84
N ASN A 20 17.90 7.57 25.43
CA ASN A 20 17.18 6.30 25.47
C ASN A 20 17.03 5.59 24.11
N ALA A 21 17.46 6.17 22.99
CA ALA A 21 17.45 5.44 21.71
C ALA A 21 18.43 4.26 21.80
N HIS A 22 17.96 3.05 21.44
CA HIS A 22 18.70 1.81 21.70
C HIS A 22 18.43 0.68 20.69
N ALA A 23 17.56 0.86 19.69
CA ALA A 23 17.25 -0.19 18.74
C ALA A 23 18.47 -0.49 17.83
N PRO A 24 18.98 -1.74 17.77
CA PRO A 24 20.29 -2.02 17.17
C PRO A 24 20.29 -1.76 15.66
N ASN A 25 19.27 -2.20 14.93
CA ASN A 25 19.24 -1.99 13.48
C ASN A 25 19.20 -0.50 13.08
N PRO A 26 18.34 0.35 13.69
CA PRO A 26 18.45 1.79 13.50
C PRO A 26 19.80 2.38 13.92
N TRP A 27 20.40 1.91 15.02
CA TRP A 27 21.72 2.38 15.44
C TRP A 27 22.83 2.07 14.45
N LYS A 28 22.77 0.94 13.74
CA LYS A 28 23.72 0.65 12.64
C LYS A 28 23.68 1.75 11.58
N SER A 29 22.49 2.14 11.13
CA SER A 29 22.33 3.23 10.17
C SER A 29 22.69 4.60 10.75
N ARG A 30 22.37 4.87 12.01
CA ARG A 30 22.71 6.12 12.69
C ARG A 30 24.22 6.32 12.77
N LEU A 31 24.95 5.30 13.22
CA LEU A 31 26.41 5.30 13.28
C LEU A 31 27.00 5.46 11.87
N ALA A 32 26.47 4.75 10.86
CA ALA A 32 26.94 4.89 9.48
C ALA A 32 26.72 6.31 8.90
N LEU A 33 25.55 6.92 9.15
CA LEU A 33 25.25 8.30 8.75
C LEU A 33 26.20 9.31 9.40
N ASN A 34 26.45 9.16 10.70
CA ASN A 34 27.36 10.03 11.45
C ASN A 34 28.82 9.81 11.04
N PHE A 35 29.25 8.56 10.85
CA PHE A 35 30.57 8.21 10.33
C PHE A 35 30.84 8.87 8.97
N LYS A 36 29.86 8.79 8.06
CA LYS A 36 29.93 9.43 6.73
C LYS A 36 29.79 10.95 6.78
N GLY A 37 29.48 11.54 7.93
CA GLY A 37 29.29 12.98 8.11
C GLY A 37 28.09 13.54 7.36
N VAL A 38 27.08 12.72 7.05
CA VAL A 38 25.93 13.13 6.23
C VAL A 38 24.88 13.85 7.09
N PRO A 39 24.35 15.01 6.66
CA PRO A 39 23.29 15.70 7.39
C PRO A 39 21.96 14.94 7.26
N TYR A 40 21.34 14.63 8.39
CA TYR A 40 20.05 13.96 8.43
C TYR A 40 19.17 14.49 9.57
N THR A 41 17.87 14.24 9.46
CA THR A 41 16.88 14.46 10.50
C THR A 41 16.26 13.13 10.90
N THR A 42 15.97 12.93 12.19
CA THR A 42 15.33 11.70 12.68
C THR A 42 13.81 11.89 12.74
N THR A 43 13.06 11.02 12.05
CA THR A 43 11.62 10.84 12.24
C THR A 43 11.40 9.67 13.19
N TRP A 44 10.82 9.94 14.35
CA TRP A 44 10.55 8.93 15.38
C TRP A 44 9.20 8.26 15.14
N VAL A 45 9.20 6.93 15.07
CA VAL A 45 8.04 6.10 14.74
C VAL A 45 7.70 5.19 15.93
N ALA A 46 6.43 5.13 16.33
CA ALA A 46 6.00 4.20 17.38
C ALA A 46 6.13 2.74 16.88
N MET A 47 6.46 1.79 17.78
CA MET A 47 6.63 0.37 17.42
C MET A 47 5.44 -0.19 16.63
N THR A 48 4.21 0.19 17.03
CA THR A 48 2.96 -0.23 16.39
C THR A 48 2.74 0.38 15.00
N ASP A 49 3.40 1.49 14.69
CA ASP A 49 3.26 2.23 13.43
C ASP A 49 4.35 1.89 12.41
N ILE A 50 5.30 0.99 12.73
CA ILE A 50 6.40 0.62 11.83
C ILE A 50 5.86 0.06 10.51
N ALA A 51 4.93 -0.88 10.55
CA ALA A 51 4.32 -1.46 9.36
C ALA A 51 3.61 -0.38 8.51
N LYS A 52 2.78 0.43 9.16
CA LYS A 52 2.08 1.56 8.52
C LYS A 52 3.05 2.53 7.85
N THR A 53 4.17 2.84 8.52
CA THR A 53 5.18 3.76 8.03
C THR A 53 5.88 3.21 6.80
N ARG A 54 6.37 1.96 6.86
CA ARG A 54 6.98 1.27 5.71
C ARG A 54 6.04 1.20 4.51
N ILE A 55 4.81 0.77 4.73
CA ILE A 55 3.78 0.69 3.67
C ILE A 55 3.52 2.08 3.07
N SER A 56 3.41 3.13 3.89
CA SER A 56 3.16 4.49 3.40
C SER A 56 4.31 5.08 2.59
N LEU A 57 5.53 4.60 2.82
CA LEU A 57 6.74 5.00 2.10
C LEU A 57 7.08 4.03 0.94
N ASN A 58 6.21 3.05 0.67
CA ASN A 58 6.41 2.00 -0.31
C ASN A 58 7.74 1.23 -0.13
N VAL A 59 8.10 0.99 1.13
CA VAL A 59 9.29 0.23 1.51
C VAL A 59 8.87 -1.17 1.96
N PRO A 60 9.30 -2.24 1.25
CA PRO A 60 8.92 -3.62 1.54
C PRO A 60 9.43 -4.07 2.93
N ALA A 61 8.88 -5.16 3.46
CA ALA A 61 9.46 -5.78 4.66
C ALA A 61 10.78 -6.47 4.29
N GLY A 62 11.88 -6.15 4.98
CA GLY A 62 13.18 -6.79 4.71
C GLY A 62 13.32 -8.21 5.28
N ARG A 63 12.28 -8.73 5.96
CA ARG A 63 12.27 -10.01 6.68
C ARG A 63 10.86 -10.59 6.70
N LYS A 64 10.72 -11.91 6.88
CA LYS A 64 9.44 -12.61 7.04
C LYS A 64 9.44 -13.55 8.22
N PHE A 65 8.34 -13.61 8.97
CA PHE A 65 8.12 -14.61 10.02
C PHE A 65 8.18 -16.04 9.43
N ALA A 66 8.38 -17.04 10.30
CA ALA A 66 8.41 -18.45 9.92
C ALA A 66 7.11 -18.93 9.24
N ASP A 67 5.98 -18.25 9.48
CA ASP A 67 4.68 -18.52 8.83
C ASP A 67 4.52 -17.80 7.47
N GLY A 68 5.57 -17.15 6.98
CA GLY A 68 5.61 -16.43 5.70
C GLY A 68 5.04 -15.00 5.75
N LYS A 69 4.56 -14.52 6.90
CA LYS A 69 4.06 -13.13 7.02
C LYS A 69 5.18 -12.11 7.07
N ASP A 70 4.94 -10.91 6.54
CA ASP A 70 5.89 -9.81 6.56
C ASP A 70 6.29 -9.38 7.99
N PHE A 71 7.59 -9.21 8.20
CA PHE A 71 8.18 -8.67 9.42
C PHE A 71 8.72 -7.26 9.16
N TYR A 72 7.87 -6.26 9.32
CA TYR A 72 8.24 -4.85 9.12
C TYR A 72 9.15 -4.35 10.26
N THR A 73 10.31 -3.79 9.87
CA THR A 73 11.37 -3.31 10.77
C THR A 73 11.76 -1.86 10.49
N LEU A 74 12.45 -1.22 11.41
CA LEU A 74 13.25 -0.03 11.11
C LEU A 74 14.73 -0.42 11.15
N PRO A 75 15.61 0.29 10.43
CA PRO A 75 15.45 1.65 9.89
C PRO A 75 14.81 1.78 8.50
N ILE A 76 14.42 3.01 8.16
CA ILE A 76 14.22 3.48 6.78
C ILE A 76 15.07 4.74 6.61
N MET A 77 15.63 4.93 5.42
CA MET A 77 16.31 6.16 5.04
C MET A 77 15.72 6.69 3.74
N GLN A 78 15.39 7.98 3.69
CA GLN A 78 15.04 8.69 2.47
C GLN A 78 16.10 9.76 2.21
N ASP A 79 16.69 9.75 1.02
CA ASP A 79 17.59 10.80 0.57
C ASP A 79 16.88 11.66 -0.49
N PRO A 80 16.42 12.87 -0.14
CA PRO A 80 15.77 13.75 -1.11
C PRO A 80 16.70 14.29 -2.20
N THR A 81 18.02 14.11 -2.06
CA THR A 81 19.03 14.55 -3.04
C THR A 81 19.05 13.62 -4.25
N THR A 82 18.95 12.31 -4.02
CA THR A 82 18.97 11.28 -5.07
C THR A 82 17.59 10.69 -5.35
N GLY A 83 16.64 10.87 -4.43
CA GLY A 83 15.33 10.21 -4.45
C GLY A 83 15.36 8.79 -3.88
N ALA A 84 16.49 8.32 -3.34
CA ALA A 84 16.62 6.97 -2.81
C ALA A 84 15.78 6.77 -1.53
N VAL A 85 15.10 5.63 -1.44
CA VAL A 85 14.36 5.18 -0.26
C VAL A 85 14.78 3.74 0.06
N LEU A 86 15.41 3.52 1.20
CA LEU A 86 16.02 2.25 1.59
C LEU A 86 15.50 1.76 2.94
N GLY A 87 15.38 0.45 3.09
CA GLY A 87 14.65 -0.17 4.20
C GLY A 87 15.43 -1.17 5.06
N ASP A 88 16.70 -1.44 4.77
CA ASP A 88 17.55 -2.30 5.59
C ASP A 88 18.83 -1.54 5.99
N SER A 89 19.31 -1.78 7.21
CA SER A 89 20.51 -1.09 7.72
C SER A 89 21.76 -1.34 6.87
N PHE A 90 21.91 -2.55 6.31
CA PHE A 90 23.02 -2.94 5.46
C PHE A 90 22.95 -2.21 4.11
N ASP A 91 21.78 -2.20 3.48
CA ASP A 91 21.54 -1.47 2.21
C ASP A 91 21.79 0.03 2.36
N ILE A 92 21.37 0.60 3.50
CA ILE A 92 21.65 1.99 3.84
C ILE A 92 23.17 2.21 3.92
N ALA A 93 23.92 1.34 4.58
CA ALA A 93 25.37 1.47 4.67
C ALA A 93 26.06 1.34 3.30
N LEU A 94 25.64 0.39 2.46
CA LEU A 94 26.13 0.24 1.08
C LEU A 94 25.89 1.50 0.25
N TYR A 95 24.66 2.01 0.30
CA TYR A 95 24.28 3.24 -0.38
C TYR A 95 25.11 4.43 0.09
N LEU A 96 25.28 4.58 1.41
CA LEU A 96 26.07 5.66 1.98
C LEU A 96 27.54 5.53 1.57
N ASN A 97 28.07 4.31 1.51
CA ASN A 97 29.45 4.08 1.06
C ASN A 97 29.67 4.48 -0.39
N LYS A 98 28.72 4.16 -1.26
CA LYS A 98 28.76 4.45 -2.69
C LYS A 98 28.51 5.93 -3.01
N THR A 99 27.58 6.55 -2.29
CA THR A 99 27.05 7.87 -2.64
C THR A 99 27.80 9.00 -1.94
N TYR A 100 28.29 8.77 -0.72
CA TYR A 100 28.95 9.78 0.10
C TYR A 100 30.41 9.40 0.39
N PRO A 101 31.39 10.10 -0.21
CA PRO A 101 32.81 9.82 -0.01
C PRO A 101 33.33 10.29 1.36
N GLY A 102 32.53 11.05 2.13
CA GLY A 102 32.89 11.50 3.49
C GLY A 102 33.09 10.31 4.45
N GLY A 103 33.90 10.49 5.50
CA GLY A 103 34.08 9.48 6.56
C GLY A 103 35.03 8.32 6.25
N GLY A 104 35.37 8.05 4.98
CA GLY A 104 36.20 6.90 4.59
C GLY A 104 35.39 5.68 4.18
N ASP A 105 36.04 4.57 3.86
CA ASP A 105 35.38 3.34 3.37
C ASP A 105 34.76 2.54 4.52
N LEU A 106 33.46 2.26 4.42
CA LEU A 106 32.72 1.43 5.38
C LEU A 106 33.00 -0.07 5.19
N PHE A 107 33.45 -0.49 4.00
CA PHE A 107 33.60 -1.91 3.64
C PHE A 107 35.01 -2.26 3.13
N PRO A 108 36.10 -1.90 3.83
CA PRO A 108 37.44 -2.33 3.44
C PRO A 108 37.54 -3.86 3.48
N ALA A 109 38.41 -4.44 2.63
CA ALA A 109 38.63 -5.88 2.62
C ALA A 109 39.22 -6.35 3.97
N GLN A 110 38.52 -7.26 4.65
CA GLN A 110 38.95 -7.84 5.92
C GLN A 110 38.34 -9.23 6.14
N LYS A 111 38.94 -10.01 7.04
CA LYS A 111 38.53 -11.39 7.30
C LYS A 111 37.58 -11.46 8.50
N LEU A 112 36.29 -11.71 8.26
CA LEU A 112 35.22 -11.70 9.27
C LEU A 112 34.75 -13.12 9.64
N ASP A 113 35.67 -13.95 10.16
CA ASP A 113 35.38 -15.35 10.53
C ASP A 113 34.67 -15.45 11.89
N PHE A 114 33.40 -15.05 11.95
CA PHE A 114 32.55 -15.31 13.11
C PHE A 114 31.30 -16.04 12.64
N ASP A 115 31.21 -17.32 12.99
CA ASP A 115 30.08 -18.19 12.69
C ASP A 115 29.38 -18.53 14.00
N TYR A 116 28.08 -18.25 14.08
CA TYR A 116 27.25 -18.58 15.22
C TYR A 116 26.18 -19.56 14.76
N GLU A 117 26.23 -20.80 15.27
CA GLU A 117 25.20 -21.79 14.98
C GLU A 117 23.87 -21.25 15.48
N GLN A 118 22.93 -21.05 14.57
CA GLN A 118 21.66 -20.43 14.92
C GLN A 118 20.85 -21.40 15.77
N PRO A 119 20.61 -21.12 17.08
CA PRO A 119 19.53 -21.78 17.77
C PRO A 119 18.23 -21.47 17.02
N TYR A 120 17.16 -22.23 17.24
CA TYR A 120 15.85 -21.93 16.67
C TYR A 120 15.39 -20.54 17.13
N ILE A 121 15.74 -19.47 16.39
CA ILE A 121 15.36 -18.09 16.68
C ILE A 121 14.02 -17.85 16.00
N LEU A 122 12.99 -17.55 16.79
CA LEU A 122 11.63 -17.27 16.30
C LEU A 122 11.53 -15.96 15.51
N ILE A 123 12.51 -15.06 15.68
CA ILE A 123 12.58 -13.75 15.02
C ILE A 123 13.42 -13.89 13.74
N PRO A 124 12.88 -13.51 12.57
CA PRO A 124 13.64 -13.63 11.33
C PRO A 124 14.82 -12.66 11.26
N LEU A 125 15.90 -13.13 10.64
CA LEU A 125 17.10 -12.36 10.34
C LEU A 125 17.06 -11.87 8.89
N SER A 126 17.85 -10.84 8.56
CA SER A 126 17.95 -10.35 7.17
C SER A 126 18.62 -11.41 6.29
N ASP A 127 18.11 -11.62 5.07
CA ASP A 127 18.67 -12.57 4.11
C ASP A 127 20.04 -12.08 3.56
N CYS A 128 20.92 -13.02 3.22
CA CYS A 128 22.27 -12.74 2.73
C CYS A 128 22.38 -12.73 1.18
N SER A 129 21.29 -12.89 0.43
CA SER A 129 21.34 -13.15 -1.02
C SER A 129 21.87 -11.96 -1.87
N ASN A 130 22.78 -12.25 -2.81
CA ASN A 130 23.34 -11.33 -3.83
C ASN A 130 23.89 -9.97 -3.34
N ASN A 131 24.69 -9.97 -2.27
CA ASN A 131 25.33 -8.75 -1.75
C ASN A 131 26.73 -8.49 -2.35
N GLU A 132 27.05 -7.21 -2.61
CA GLU A 132 28.37 -6.74 -3.10
C GLU A 132 29.50 -7.06 -2.10
N PHE A 133 29.17 -7.12 -0.80
CA PHE A 133 30.10 -7.45 0.30
C PHE A 133 29.57 -8.63 1.12
N PRO A 134 29.66 -9.87 0.61
CA PRO A 134 29.02 -11.04 1.21
C PRO A 134 29.58 -11.40 2.60
N ASP A 135 30.87 -11.16 2.85
CA ASP A 135 31.48 -11.43 4.17
C ASP A 135 30.91 -10.53 5.26
N TYR A 136 30.65 -9.25 4.95
CA TYR A 136 30.00 -8.33 5.89
C TYR A 136 28.53 -8.67 6.10
N ALA A 137 27.82 -9.11 5.06
CA ALA A 137 26.43 -9.54 5.18
C ALA A 137 26.31 -10.79 6.06
N LYS A 138 27.17 -11.80 5.82
CA LYS A 138 27.26 -13.01 6.65
C LYS A 138 27.61 -12.67 8.09
N PHE A 139 28.59 -11.79 8.31
CA PHE A 139 28.97 -11.33 9.64
C PHE A 139 27.81 -10.61 10.36
N ASN A 140 27.09 -9.71 9.67
CA ASN A 140 25.91 -9.04 10.22
C ASN A 140 24.83 -10.03 10.67
N MET A 141 24.54 -11.04 9.85
CA MET A 141 23.57 -12.09 10.17
C MET A 141 24.00 -12.89 11.40
N ASN A 142 25.27 -13.30 11.49
CA ASN A 142 25.80 -14.06 12.62
C ASN A 142 25.82 -13.23 13.92
N ILE A 143 26.17 -11.95 13.86
CA ILE A 143 26.11 -11.04 15.01
C ILE A 143 24.65 -10.83 15.45
N ASP A 144 23.73 -10.58 14.52
CA ASP A 144 22.31 -10.44 14.86
C ASP A 144 21.77 -11.72 15.52
N ALA A 145 22.14 -12.91 15.03
CA ALA A 145 21.76 -14.17 15.65
C ALA A 145 22.32 -14.30 17.08
N ALA A 146 23.62 -14.07 17.24
CA ALA A 146 24.33 -14.22 18.50
C ALA A 146 23.79 -13.27 19.58
N PHE A 147 23.57 -12.00 19.25
CA PHE A 147 23.05 -11.03 20.22
C PHE A 147 21.55 -11.19 20.47
N THR A 148 20.76 -11.58 19.45
CA THR A 148 19.33 -11.87 19.63
C THR A 148 19.11 -13.04 20.60
N ALA A 149 19.97 -14.07 20.57
CA ALA A 149 19.90 -15.18 21.52
C ALA A 149 20.07 -14.76 22.98
N HIS A 150 20.68 -13.60 23.25
CA HIS A 150 20.89 -13.05 24.59
C HIS A 150 19.99 -11.84 24.91
N LEU A 151 19.08 -11.49 23.99
CA LEU A 151 18.23 -10.30 24.10
C LEU A 151 17.41 -10.25 25.39
N GLN A 152 16.98 -11.42 25.88
CA GLN A 152 16.15 -11.55 27.09
C GLN A 152 16.78 -10.90 28.34
N LEU A 153 18.13 -10.79 28.40
CA LEU A 153 18.83 -10.09 29.49
C LEU A 153 18.43 -8.62 29.63
N GLY A 154 18.10 -7.95 28.53
CA GLY A 154 17.76 -6.53 28.47
C GLY A 154 16.28 -6.21 28.24
N VAL A 155 15.43 -7.21 27.91
CA VAL A 155 14.01 -6.96 27.55
C VAL A 155 13.25 -6.18 28.63
N GLN A 156 13.43 -6.56 29.90
CA GLN A 156 12.75 -5.90 31.02
C GLN A 156 13.23 -4.46 31.26
N GLY A 157 14.45 -4.11 30.81
CA GLY A 157 15.02 -2.78 30.97
C GLY A 157 14.76 -1.83 29.79
N MET A 158 13.99 -2.24 28.77
CA MET A 158 13.75 -1.40 27.59
C MET A 158 12.98 -0.10 27.93
N PRO A 159 13.54 1.09 27.65
CA PRO A 159 12.87 2.36 27.95
C PRO A 159 11.84 2.69 26.86
N PHE A 160 10.66 2.06 26.90
CA PHE A 160 9.58 2.34 25.95
C PHE A 160 8.95 3.72 26.16
N ASN A 161 8.43 4.29 25.07
CA ASN A 161 7.65 5.52 25.12
C ASN A 161 6.40 5.29 26.00
N PRO A 162 6.23 6.03 27.12
CA PRO A 162 5.13 5.82 28.06
C PRO A 162 3.74 5.92 27.40
N ALA A 163 3.61 6.72 26.35
CA ALA A 163 2.34 6.90 25.64
C ALA A 163 1.89 5.65 24.86
N THR A 164 2.84 4.78 24.49
CA THR A 164 2.58 3.58 23.69
C THR A 164 3.16 2.31 24.34
N GLU A 165 3.50 2.37 25.64
CA GLU A 165 4.28 1.34 26.33
C GLU A 165 3.56 0.00 26.33
N GLU A 166 2.28 -0.02 26.72
CA GLU A 166 1.48 -1.25 26.78
C GLU A 166 1.25 -1.86 25.40
N GLN A 167 0.99 -1.05 24.37
CA GLN A 167 0.86 -1.54 23.00
C GLN A 167 2.20 -2.06 22.45
N THR A 168 3.31 -1.44 22.85
CA THR A 168 4.66 -1.90 22.49
C THR A 168 4.95 -3.25 23.14
N LYS A 169 4.68 -3.41 24.44
CA LYS A 169 4.79 -4.71 25.14
C LYS A 169 3.94 -5.78 24.48
N ALA A 170 2.69 -5.47 24.12
CA ALA A 170 1.81 -6.40 23.43
C ALA A 170 2.37 -6.83 22.05
N GLU A 171 2.99 -5.90 21.31
CA GLU A 171 3.63 -6.22 20.03
C GLU A 171 4.89 -7.11 20.21
N PHE A 172 5.68 -6.90 21.28
CA PHE A 172 6.78 -7.79 21.63
C PHE A 172 6.30 -9.21 21.99
N VAL A 173 5.26 -9.31 22.83
CA VAL A 173 4.63 -10.60 23.18
C VAL A 173 4.17 -11.32 21.93
N ARG A 174 3.47 -10.61 21.02
CA ARG A 174 3.02 -11.15 19.74
C ARG A 174 4.18 -11.60 18.84
N ARG A 175 5.24 -10.79 18.72
CA ARG A 175 6.41 -11.11 17.88
C ARG A 175 7.22 -12.28 18.41
N ALA A 176 7.31 -12.43 19.72
CA ALA A 176 8.03 -13.54 20.36
C ALA A 176 7.20 -14.82 20.46
N GLY A 177 5.87 -14.75 20.27
CA GLY A 177 4.98 -15.90 20.39
C GLY A 177 4.80 -16.40 21.83
N VAL A 178 5.04 -15.53 22.82
CA VAL A 178 4.83 -15.81 24.25
C VAL A 178 3.43 -15.41 24.70
N SER A 179 2.99 -15.84 25.89
CA SER A 179 1.63 -15.64 26.38
C SER A 179 1.41 -14.30 27.09
N GLY A 180 2.46 -13.75 27.69
CA GLY A 180 2.43 -12.46 28.38
C GLY A 180 3.82 -11.83 28.52
N TRP A 181 3.85 -10.56 28.94
CA TRP A 181 5.11 -9.83 29.13
C TRP A 181 6.01 -10.45 30.22
N ASP A 182 5.40 -11.06 31.23
CA ASP A 182 6.12 -11.71 32.33
C ASP A 182 6.90 -12.96 31.86
N ASP A 183 6.55 -13.55 30.72
CA ASP A 183 7.29 -14.68 30.13
C ASP A 183 8.72 -14.29 29.69
N PHE A 184 8.98 -12.98 29.52
CA PHE A 184 10.33 -12.49 29.26
C PHE A 184 11.19 -12.41 30.53
N ALA A 185 10.61 -12.44 31.73
CA ALA A 185 11.37 -12.38 32.97
C ALA A 185 12.24 -13.63 33.14
N LEU A 186 13.51 -13.42 33.51
CA LEU A 186 14.44 -14.49 33.84
C LEU A 186 14.44 -14.72 35.35
N SER A 187 14.51 -15.98 35.79
CA SER A 187 14.87 -16.27 37.18
C SER A 187 16.32 -15.84 37.45
N ASP A 188 16.68 -15.65 38.71
CA ASP A 188 18.06 -15.29 39.09
C ASP A 188 19.08 -16.28 38.52
N GLU A 189 18.80 -17.59 38.61
CA GLU A 189 19.67 -18.64 38.04
C GLU A 189 19.69 -18.61 36.50
N GLY A 190 18.55 -18.33 35.87
CA GLY A 190 18.44 -18.21 34.42
C GLY A 190 19.24 -17.02 33.90
N ARG A 191 19.19 -15.88 34.60
CA ARG A 191 19.94 -14.67 34.29
C ARG A 191 21.45 -14.89 34.40
N VAL A 192 21.92 -15.53 35.48
CA VAL A 192 23.36 -15.87 35.64
C VAL A 192 23.85 -16.78 34.52
N LYS A 193 23.09 -17.83 34.17
CA LYS A 193 23.44 -18.74 33.07
C LYS A 193 23.53 -18.01 31.72
N LEU A 194 22.56 -17.14 31.44
CA LEU A 194 22.52 -16.41 30.17
C LEU A 194 23.62 -15.33 30.09
N LEU A 195 23.99 -14.68 31.21
CA LEU A 195 25.15 -13.80 31.30
C LEU A 195 26.47 -14.54 31.05
N GLU A 196 26.65 -15.74 31.60
CA GLU A 196 27.84 -16.54 31.34
C GLU A 196 27.89 -17.01 29.86
N SER A 197 26.74 -17.36 29.27
CA SER A 197 26.62 -17.63 27.83
C SER A 197 27.02 -16.42 26.99
N LEU A 198 26.53 -15.23 27.33
CA LEU A 198 26.88 -13.97 26.65
C LEU A 198 28.39 -13.71 26.76
N LYS A 199 28.95 -13.88 27.95
CA LYS A 199 30.39 -13.73 28.18
C LYS A 199 31.21 -14.67 27.31
N ASN A 200 30.83 -15.94 27.20
CA ASN A 200 31.54 -16.90 26.35
C ASN A 200 31.44 -16.51 24.86
N MET A 201 30.25 -16.17 24.38
CA MET A 201 30.04 -15.71 23.00
C MET A 201 30.88 -14.46 22.67
N LEU A 202 30.91 -13.48 23.57
CA LEU A 202 31.77 -12.31 23.44
C LEU A 202 33.26 -12.67 23.46
N GLY A 203 33.64 -13.75 24.14
CA GLY A 203 35.02 -14.26 24.14
C GLY A 203 35.45 -14.76 22.77
N ASP A 204 34.57 -15.53 22.11
CA ASP A 204 34.80 -16.00 20.75
C ASP A 204 34.89 -14.83 19.76
N LEU A 205 34.01 -13.82 19.90
CA LEU A 205 34.04 -12.62 19.08
C LEU A 205 35.28 -11.76 19.33
N ALA A 206 35.76 -11.68 20.58
CA ALA A 206 36.93 -10.91 20.98
C ALA A 206 38.22 -11.40 20.30
N VAL A 207 38.28 -12.66 19.85
CA VAL A 207 39.39 -13.19 19.05
C VAL A 207 39.60 -12.38 17.77
N LEU A 208 38.54 -11.89 17.13
CA LEU A 208 38.64 -11.08 15.91
C LEU A 208 39.22 -9.69 16.22
N PHE A 209 38.72 -9.04 17.27
CA PHE A 209 39.19 -7.71 17.71
C PHE A 209 40.62 -7.71 18.26
N SER A 210 41.15 -8.88 18.65
CA SER A 210 42.52 -9.00 19.15
C SER A 210 43.58 -9.14 18.03
N ARG A 211 43.16 -9.23 16.76
CA ARG A 211 44.06 -9.43 15.60
C ARG A 211 44.93 -8.20 15.32
N ASP A 212 44.40 -7.01 15.55
CA ASP A 212 45.11 -5.74 15.43
C ASP A 212 44.86 -4.88 16.67
N ASN A 213 45.89 -4.72 17.50
CA ASN A 213 45.79 -3.99 18.77
C ASN A 213 46.17 -2.50 18.63
N SER A 214 46.30 -1.97 17.40
CA SER A 214 46.62 -0.56 17.18
C SER A 214 45.48 0.40 17.51
N GLY A 215 44.26 -0.10 17.71
CA GLY A 215 43.10 0.65 18.15
C GLY A 215 41.93 -0.27 18.56
N PRO A 216 40.75 0.29 18.84
CA PRO A 216 39.62 -0.47 19.39
C PRO A 216 38.77 -1.20 18.33
N PHE A 217 39.09 -1.06 17.04
CA PHE A 217 38.31 -1.59 15.92
C PHE A 217 38.96 -2.85 15.34
N LEU A 218 38.22 -3.60 14.52
CA LEU A 218 38.69 -4.83 13.86
C LEU A 218 39.94 -4.63 12.99
N LEU A 219 40.08 -3.44 12.39
CA LEU A 219 41.27 -3.00 11.65
C LEU A 219 42.10 -1.98 12.46
N GLY A 220 42.16 -2.19 13.77
CA GLY A 220 42.92 -1.39 14.70
C GLY A 220 42.35 0.03 14.85
N SER A 221 42.94 1.01 14.18
CA SER A 221 42.51 2.42 14.23
C SER A 221 41.43 2.78 13.21
N GLN A 222 41.16 1.92 12.23
CA GLN A 222 40.17 2.17 11.18
C GLN A 222 38.81 1.59 11.55
N VAL A 223 37.80 2.45 11.63
CA VAL A 223 36.39 2.05 11.80
C VAL A 223 35.85 1.45 10.50
N THR A 224 35.10 0.36 10.62
CA THR A 224 34.42 -0.30 9.52
C THR A 224 32.94 -0.53 9.85
N TYR A 225 32.15 -0.94 8.87
CA TYR A 225 30.75 -1.31 9.14
C TYR A 225 30.62 -2.54 10.04
N ALA A 226 31.61 -3.43 10.05
CA ALA A 226 31.64 -4.58 10.97
C ALA A 226 31.74 -4.14 12.44
N ASP A 227 32.52 -3.08 12.72
CA ASP A 227 32.59 -2.46 14.05
C ASP A 227 31.24 -1.84 14.44
N ILE A 228 30.60 -1.14 13.50
CA ILE A 228 29.27 -0.51 13.68
C ILE A 228 28.19 -1.55 14.00
N ILE A 229 28.22 -2.72 13.34
CA ILE A 229 27.27 -3.82 13.59
C ILE A 229 27.32 -4.24 15.07
N VAL A 230 28.52 -4.49 15.60
CA VAL A 230 28.71 -4.90 17.00
C VAL A 230 28.40 -3.73 17.95
N GLY A 231 28.88 -2.53 17.63
CA GLY A 231 28.66 -1.32 18.42
C GLY A 231 27.19 -0.96 18.61
N ALA A 232 26.35 -1.16 17.59
CA ALA A 232 24.92 -0.91 17.69
C ALA A 232 24.22 -1.85 18.69
N TRP A 233 24.67 -3.10 18.81
CA TRP A 233 24.18 -4.03 19.82
C TRP A 233 24.71 -3.72 21.22
N LEU A 234 25.99 -3.30 21.34
CA LEU A 234 26.53 -2.81 22.61
C LEU A 234 25.78 -1.57 23.10
N ARG A 235 25.38 -0.67 22.19
CA ARG A 235 24.53 0.48 22.53
C ARG A 235 23.18 0.04 23.10
N MET A 236 22.59 -1.02 22.55
CA MET A 236 21.35 -1.58 23.09
C MET A 236 21.55 -2.09 24.53
N MET A 237 22.62 -2.87 24.76
CA MET A 237 22.95 -3.40 26.08
C MET A 237 23.18 -2.28 27.10
N HIS A 238 23.99 -1.27 26.75
CA HIS A 238 24.25 -0.11 27.61
C HIS A 238 22.96 0.58 28.09
N VAL A 239 21.97 0.71 27.21
CA VAL A 239 20.70 1.39 27.57
C VAL A 239 19.75 0.48 28.35
N THR A 240 19.82 -0.84 28.16
CA THR A 240 18.78 -1.78 28.64
C THR A 240 19.21 -2.69 29.78
N PHE A 241 20.51 -2.83 30.03
CA PHE A 241 21.03 -3.67 31.11
C PHE A 241 21.07 -2.88 32.42
N PRO A 242 20.97 -3.57 33.58
CA PRO A 242 21.35 -2.99 34.87
C PRO A 242 22.79 -2.45 34.81
N GLU A 243 23.03 -1.31 35.46
CA GLU A 243 24.33 -0.62 35.40
C GLU A 243 25.49 -1.52 35.84
N ASP A 244 25.32 -2.28 36.92
CA ASP A 244 26.33 -3.20 37.45
C ASP A 244 26.66 -4.36 36.49
N GLU A 245 25.69 -4.83 35.71
CA GLU A 245 25.91 -5.82 34.67
C GLU A 245 26.54 -5.23 33.42
N TRP A 246 26.15 -4.02 33.02
CA TRP A 246 26.80 -3.30 31.93
C TRP A 246 28.29 -3.07 32.23
N GLN A 247 28.62 -2.64 33.45
CA GLN A 247 30.01 -2.49 33.90
C GLN A 247 30.79 -3.82 33.84
N GLN A 248 30.14 -4.94 34.11
CA GLN A 248 30.75 -6.26 33.92
C GLN A 248 31.01 -6.55 32.44
N VAL A 249 30.01 -6.37 31.57
CA VAL A 249 30.10 -6.65 30.13
C VAL A 249 31.26 -5.88 29.48
N ILE A 250 31.40 -4.59 29.78
CA ILE A 250 32.49 -3.77 29.21
C ILE A 250 33.86 -4.06 29.82
N SER A 251 33.94 -4.80 30.93
CA SER A 251 35.21 -5.22 31.55
C SER A 251 35.70 -6.58 31.06
N TRP A 252 34.83 -7.41 30.49
CA TRP A 252 35.18 -8.75 30.02
C TRP A 252 36.21 -8.70 28.89
N HIS A 253 36.98 -9.80 28.77
CA HIS A 253 37.94 -10.00 27.69
C HIS A 253 38.88 -8.80 27.50
N GLN A 254 39.46 -8.31 28.60
CA GLN A 254 40.39 -7.16 28.62
C GLN A 254 39.75 -5.83 28.18
N GLY A 255 38.44 -5.73 28.35
CA GLY A 255 37.63 -4.55 28.06
C GLY A 255 37.52 -4.22 26.57
N ILE A 256 37.67 -5.21 25.69
CA ILE A 256 37.61 -5.02 24.23
C ILE A 256 36.32 -4.32 23.81
N PHE A 257 35.16 -4.81 24.27
CA PHE A 257 33.86 -4.25 23.89
C PHE A 257 33.57 -2.91 24.56
N GLY A 258 34.14 -2.64 25.75
CA GLY A 258 34.13 -1.31 26.35
C GLY A 258 34.87 -0.29 25.49
N LYS A 259 36.09 -0.63 25.06
CA LYS A 259 36.89 0.23 24.17
C LYS A 259 36.22 0.44 22.81
N LEU A 260 35.57 -0.59 22.25
CA LEU A 260 34.80 -0.47 21.01
C LEU A 260 33.62 0.48 21.18
N HIS A 261 32.83 0.29 22.24
CA HIS A 261 31.70 1.18 22.56
C HIS A 261 32.15 2.63 22.68
N ASP A 262 33.18 2.89 23.49
CA ASP A 262 33.74 4.24 23.69
C ASP A 262 34.33 4.82 22.40
N GLY A 263 34.98 3.98 21.58
CA GLY A 263 35.54 4.38 20.29
C GLY A 263 34.48 4.82 19.27
N LEU A 264 33.27 4.28 19.35
CA LEU A 264 32.14 4.63 18.47
C LEU A 264 31.30 5.80 18.98
N GLU A 265 31.43 6.23 20.23
CA GLU A 265 30.66 7.34 20.81
C GLU A 265 30.85 8.66 20.04
N VAL A 266 31.99 8.85 19.38
CA VAL A 266 32.22 10.03 18.50
C VAL A 266 31.25 10.08 17.32
N PHE A 267 30.65 8.95 16.94
CA PHE A 267 29.62 8.85 15.90
C PHE A 267 28.22 8.61 16.49
N ALA A 268 28.03 8.69 17.81
CA ALA A 268 26.77 8.31 18.46
C ALA A 268 25.76 9.46 18.60
N GLU A 269 26.02 10.63 17.99
CA GLU A 269 25.13 11.79 18.08
C GLU A 269 23.70 11.49 17.58
N VAL A 270 22.70 11.80 18.42
CA VAL A 270 21.27 11.74 18.06
C VAL A 270 20.79 13.13 17.66
N LYS A 271 20.66 13.37 16.34
CA LYS A 271 20.23 14.67 15.79
C LYS A 271 18.73 14.90 16.03
N THR A 272 18.38 15.93 16.83
CA THR A 272 17.00 16.37 17.08
C THR A 272 16.76 17.80 16.56
N TRP A 273 15.49 18.17 16.31
CA TRP A 273 15.14 19.46 15.70
C TRP A 273 15.69 20.70 16.44
N ARG A 274 16.06 20.56 17.73
CA ARG A 274 16.61 21.66 18.55
C ARG A 274 18.09 21.94 18.32
N THR A 275 18.88 21.00 17.77
CA THR A 275 20.33 21.21 17.58
C THR A 275 20.69 22.07 16.37
N HIS A 276 19.73 22.50 15.55
CA HIS A 276 19.99 23.38 14.40
C HIS A 276 20.15 24.87 14.74
N LEU A 277 19.90 25.29 15.99
CA LEU A 277 20.02 26.70 16.41
C LEU A 277 21.38 27.08 17.03
N SER A 278 22.27 26.12 17.29
CA SER A 278 23.59 26.35 17.92
C SER A 278 24.77 26.33 16.96
N ALA A 279 24.59 25.93 15.69
CA ALA A 279 25.70 25.81 14.73
C ALA A 279 25.96 27.06 13.86
N PHE A 280 25.24 28.18 14.07
CA PHE A 280 25.40 29.41 13.28
C PHE A 280 26.04 30.59 14.00
N ASN A 281 26.51 30.43 15.25
CA ASN A 281 27.24 31.47 15.99
C ASN A 281 28.42 30.89 16.77
N ALA A 282 29.53 30.63 16.08
CA ALA A 282 30.88 30.70 16.66
C ALA A 282 31.93 30.76 15.53
N ASN A 283 32.64 31.88 15.45
CA ASN A 283 33.86 32.11 14.66
C ASN A 283 34.65 33.18 15.43
N PRO A 284 35.98 33.36 15.34
CA PRO A 284 37.12 32.49 15.04
C PRO A 284 38.15 32.51 16.22
N ILE A 285 39.40 32.07 15.98
CA ILE A 285 40.64 32.23 16.80
C ILE A 285 41.01 31.01 17.68
N MET A 286 41.90 30.15 17.16
CA MET A 286 43.24 30.03 17.75
C MET A 286 44.26 29.45 16.75
N LEU A 287 45.35 30.18 16.62
CA LEU A 287 46.53 29.91 15.79
C LEU A 287 47.57 29.08 16.57
N HIS A 288 48.33 28.30 15.80
CA HIS A 288 49.80 28.11 15.85
C HIS A 288 50.47 26.94 16.59
N ARG A 289 51.40 26.33 15.81
CA ARG A 289 52.61 25.53 16.12
C ARG A 289 52.33 24.04 16.42
N ILE A 290 52.98 23.04 15.81
CA ILE A 290 54.41 22.80 15.49
C ILE A 290 54.45 21.84 14.26
N GLN A 291 55.00 22.21 13.11
CA GLN A 291 56.39 22.08 12.63
C GLN A 291 56.83 20.66 12.16
N PHE A 292 57.02 20.55 10.83
CA PHE A 292 57.98 19.76 10.04
C PHE A 292 58.39 18.33 10.46
N CYS A 293 58.28 17.39 9.49
CA CYS A 293 59.48 16.80 8.87
C CYS A 293 59.19 16.13 7.51
N TYR A 294 60.16 16.32 6.60
CA TYR A 294 60.44 15.73 5.28
C TYR A 294 60.43 14.18 5.29
N SER A 295 60.42 13.38 4.21
CA SER A 295 60.98 13.47 2.84
C SER A 295 60.32 12.40 1.93
N ALA A 296 59.96 12.71 0.68
CA ALA A 296 60.66 12.35 -0.57
C ALA A 296 60.89 10.84 -0.86
N ASN A 297 60.23 10.30 -1.90
CA ASN A 297 60.85 9.80 -3.16
C ASN A 297 59.89 8.95 -4.01
N THR A 298 59.58 9.47 -5.20
CA THR A 298 59.25 8.80 -6.49
C THR A 298 60.43 7.92 -7.00
N PRO A 299 60.39 7.21 -8.18
CA PRO A 299 59.30 6.76 -9.08
C PRO A 299 59.52 5.36 -9.79
N TYR A 300 58.60 5.01 -10.72
CA TYR A 300 58.73 4.15 -11.94
C TYR A 300 59.01 2.63 -11.84
N LEU A 301 58.17 1.79 -12.47
CA LEU A 301 58.50 1.00 -13.68
C LEU A 301 57.35 0.14 -14.21
N SER A 302 57.25 0.11 -15.54
CA SER A 302 56.39 -0.71 -16.41
C SER A 302 56.96 -2.10 -16.70
N LEU A 303 56.12 -3.08 -17.10
CA LEU A 303 56.29 -4.09 -18.19
C LEU A 303 55.32 -5.28 -17.90
N ARG A 304 54.32 -5.63 -18.73
CA ARG A 304 54.25 -6.29 -20.07
C ARG A 304 54.58 -7.81 -20.08
N GLY A 305 53.64 -8.62 -20.62
CA GLY A 305 53.88 -9.94 -21.26
C GLY A 305 53.21 -11.15 -20.59
N HIS A 306 52.19 -11.79 -21.22
CA HIS A 306 52.24 -13.06 -22.00
C HIS A 306 52.20 -14.34 -21.12
N LEU A 307 51.60 -15.51 -21.42
CA LEU A 307 50.77 -16.15 -22.46
C LEU A 307 50.50 -17.60 -21.94
N PHE A 308 49.67 -18.38 -22.66
CA PHE A 308 49.38 -19.84 -22.58
C PHE A 308 48.28 -20.33 -21.63
N SER A 309 47.56 -21.43 -21.86
CA SER A 309 46.90 -22.13 -23.00
C SER A 309 46.49 -23.50 -22.44
N THR A 310 45.21 -23.89 -22.61
CA THR A 310 44.63 -25.26 -22.76
C THR A 310 45.25 -26.50 -22.08
N TYR A 311 44.41 -27.36 -21.45
CA TYR A 311 44.29 -28.82 -21.73
C TYR A 311 43.00 -29.45 -21.13
N LEU A 312 42.59 -30.60 -21.70
CA LEU A 312 41.29 -31.30 -21.68
C LEU A 312 40.94 -32.20 -20.46
N TYR A 313 39.62 -32.42 -20.23
CA TYR A 313 38.78 -33.58 -19.75
C TYR A 313 39.40 -34.82 -19.03
N PRO A 314 38.68 -35.61 -18.15
CA PRO A 314 37.30 -36.13 -18.35
C PRO A 314 36.38 -36.39 -17.11
N PHE A 315 35.15 -36.84 -17.43
CA PHE A 315 34.04 -37.37 -16.62
C PHE A 315 34.38 -38.17 -15.34
N LYS A 316 33.59 -37.94 -14.27
CA LYS A 316 32.99 -38.95 -13.38
C LYS A 316 31.81 -38.33 -12.61
N GLY A 317 30.63 -38.94 -12.72
CA GLY A 317 29.39 -38.43 -12.12
C GLY A 317 29.24 -38.69 -10.63
N SER A 318 28.38 -37.90 -9.98
CA SER A 318 27.36 -38.37 -9.06
C SER A 318 26.41 -37.23 -8.71
N VAL A 319 25.16 -37.42 -9.14
CA VAL A 319 23.89 -37.03 -8.51
C VAL A 319 24.01 -36.30 -7.16
N TYR A 320 23.60 -35.02 -7.15
CA TYR A 320 22.83 -34.38 -6.07
C TYR A 320 22.06 -33.19 -6.69
N SER A 321 20.91 -33.49 -7.29
CA SER A 321 19.88 -32.49 -7.64
C SER A 321 18.75 -32.66 -6.64
N LEU A 322 18.74 -31.83 -5.60
CA LEU A 322 17.61 -31.64 -4.70
C LEU A 322 17.75 -30.25 -4.11
N GLY A 323 16.88 -29.33 -4.53
CA GLY A 323 16.77 -27.99 -3.93
C GLY A 323 16.47 -26.83 -4.89
N ILE A 324 16.39 -27.05 -6.20
CA ILE A 324 16.26 -25.92 -7.15
C ILE A 324 14.80 -25.60 -7.53
N THR A 325 13.82 -26.48 -7.29
CA THR A 325 12.44 -26.25 -7.76
C THR A 325 11.50 -25.57 -6.77
N GLN A 326 11.81 -25.54 -5.47
CA GLN A 326 10.94 -24.90 -4.46
C GLN A 326 11.31 -23.44 -4.18
N SER A 327 12.58 -23.08 -4.42
CA SER A 327 13.11 -21.73 -4.22
C SER A 327 12.60 -20.73 -5.27
N TYR A 328 12.28 -21.19 -6.50
CA TYR A 328 11.78 -20.28 -7.55
C TYR A 328 10.34 -19.81 -7.31
N SER A 329 9.47 -20.65 -6.74
CA SER A 329 8.08 -20.28 -6.41
C SER A 329 7.98 -19.34 -5.19
N LEU A 330 8.90 -19.45 -4.23
CA LEU A 330 8.97 -18.55 -3.07
C LEU A 330 9.69 -17.24 -3.41
N LEU A 331 10.77 -17.28 -4.19
CA LEU A 331 11.45 -16.07 -4.71
C LEU A 331 10.54 -15.24 -5.64
N LEU A 332 9.59 -15.88 -6.33
CA LEU A 332 8.57 -15.19 -7.13
C LEU A 332 7.44 -14.58 -6.31
N GLN A 333 7.29 -14.91 -5.02
CA GLN A 333 6.32 -14.25 -4.13
C GLN A 333 6.99 -13.18 -3.27
N GLU A 334 8.28 -13.34 -2.94
CA GLU A 334 9.08 -12.32 -2.24
C GLU A 334 9.45 -11.13 -3.13
N LYS A 335 9.66 -11.32 -4.44
CA LYS A 335 9.91 -10.20 -5.38
C LYS A 335 8.70 -9.32 -5.69
N TYR A 336 7.50 -9.66 -5.21
CA TYR A 336 6.27 -8.91 -5.52
C TYR A 336 5.96 -7.75 -4.55
N SER A 337 6.70 -7.60 -3.45
CA SER A 337 6.56 -6.44 -2.54
C SER A 337 7.50 -5.27 -2.86
N ASP A 338 8.53 -5.49 -3.69
CA ASP A 338 9.58 -4.52 -4.00
C ASP A 338 9.26 -3.65 -5.23
N PHE A 339 8.03 -3.73 -5.73
CA PHE A 339 7.59 -2.83 -6.79
C PHE A 339 7.39 -1.43 -6.25
N ILE A 340 8.31 -0.51 -6.61
CA ILE A 340 7.96 0.89 -6.82
C ILE A 340 6.67 0.87 -7.64
N MET A 341 5.54 1.26 -7.06
CA MET A 341 4.31 1.38 -7.84
C MET A 341 4.63 2.31 -9.02
N SER A 342 4.48 1.81 -10.25
CA SER A 342 4.85 2.49 -11.49
C SER A 342 4.02 3.76 -11.76
N PHE A 343 3.05 4.05 -10.89
CA PHE A 343 2.13 5.16 -10.97
C PHE A 343 1.87 5.79 -9.60
N GLU A 344 1.49 7.06 -9.64
CA GLU A 344 0.95 7.82 -8.53
C GLU A 344 -0.56 8.04 -8.70
N ILE A 345 -1.24 8.38 -7.62
CA ILE A 345 -2.62 8.87 -7.70
C ILE A 345 -2.62 10.35 -8.10
N TYR A 346 -3.42 10.67 -9.13
CA TYR A 346 -3.67 12.05 -9.53
C TYR A 346 -4.31 12.86 -8.40
N THR A 347 -3.65 13.94 -8.00
CA THR A 347 -4.19 14.96 -7.10
C THR A 347 -4.74 16.14 -7.90
N GLY A 348 -5.96 16.56 -7.57
CA GLY A 348 -6.67 17.60 -8.31
C GLY A 348 -8.13 17.24 -8.57
N SER A 349 -8.80 18.06 -9.38
CA SER A 349 -10.20 17.89 -9.73
C SER A 349 -10.38 16.98 -10.94
N TRP A 350 -11.31 16.03 -10.86
CA TRP A 350 -11.68 15.16 -11.95
C TRP A 350 -13.14 14.72 -11.82
N THR A 351 -13.64 13.93 -12.78
CA THR A 351 -15.02 13.45 -12.78
C THR A 351 -15.06 11.93 -12.85
N ASP A 352 -15.68 11.30 -11.86
CA ASP A 352 -16.06 9.88 -11.94
C ASP A 352 -17.33 9.74 -12.79
N TRP A 353 -17.15 9.30 -14.03
CA TRP A 353 -18.27 9.19 -14.97
C TRP A 353 -19.26 8.08 -14.64
N SER A 354 -18.99 7.22 -13.64
CA SER A 354 -20.01 6.33 -13.07
C SER A 354 -21.16 7.08 -12.42
N ARG A 355 -20.88 8.29 -11.89
CA ARG A 355 -21.84 9.11 -11.14
C ARG A 355 -22.33 10.32 -11.93
N GLY A 356 -21.99 10.38 -13.22
CA GLY A 356 -22.30 11.51 -14.09
C GLY A 356 -21.50 12.77 -13.77
N ARG A 357 -21.74 13.83 -14.53
CA ARG A 357 -20.90 15.05 -14.52
C ARG A 357 -20.94 15.81 -13.19
N VAL A 358 -22.08 15.81 -12.51
CA VAL A 358 -22.31 16.64 -11.31
C VAL A 358 -21.95 15.88 -10.03
N LEU A 359 -22.57 14.70 -9.81
CA LEU A 359 -22.30 13.90 -8.61
C LEU A 359 -20.93 13.21 -8.65
N GLY A 360 -20.35 13.03 -9.84
CA GLY A 360 -19.02 12.47 -10.03
C GLY A 360 -17.88 13.48 -9.87
N ALA A 361 -18.17 14.79 -9.79
CA ALA A 361 -17.15 15.82 -9.62
C ALA A 361 -16.41 15.64 -8.29
N THR A 362 -15.15 15.21 -8.39
CA THR A 362 -14.34 14.74 -7.26
C THR A 362 -13.04 15.53 -7.19
N LEU A 363 -12.64 15.93 -5.99
CA LEU A 363 -11.35 16.53 -5.68
C LEU A 363 -10.53 15.49 -4.91
N THR A 364 -9.40 15.05 -5.46
CA THR A 364 -8.47 14.14 -4.80
C THR A 364 -7.31 14.92 -4.22
N LEU A 365 -7.00 14.69 -2.94
CA LEU A 365 -5.94 15.36 -2.19
C LEU A 365 -5.00 14.36 -1.51
N SER A 366 -3.75 14.78 -1.28
CA SER A 366 -2.80 14.03 -0.45
C SER A 366 -3.33 13.90 1.00
N SER A 367 -2.87 12.90 1.77
CA SER A 367 -3.24 12.78 3.19
C SER A 367 -3.00 14.07 3.98
N ARG A 368 -1.91 14.78 3.68
CA ARG A 368 -1.57 16.06 4.32
C ARG A 368 -2.61 17.14 4.00
N ASP A 369 -2.87 17.38 2.71
CA ASP A 369 -3.76 18.46 2.29
C ASP A 369 -5.21 18.15 2.63
N ALA A 370 -5.60 16.87 2.56
CA ALA A 370 -6.90 16.42 3.02
C ALA A 370 -7.10 16.64 4.52
N SER A 371 -6.08 16.38 5.35
CA SER A 371 -6.14 16.65 6.79
C SER A 371 -6.28 18.14 7.08
N LEU A 372 -5.57 19.00 6.33
CA LEU A 372 -5.72 20.45 6.43
C LEU A 372 -7.13 20.91 6.03
N LEU A 373 -7.68 20.36 4.94
CA LEU A 373 -9.05 20.67 4.51
C LEU A 373 -10.08 20.22 5.54
N LEU A 374 -9.92 19.02 6.13
CA LEU A 374 -10.80 18.53 7.18
C LEU A 374 -10.76 19.39 8.44
N ALA A 375 -9.56 19.81 8.87
CA ALA A 375 -9.40 20.74 9.99
C ALA A 375 -10.07 22.10 9.70
N PHE A 376 -9.90 22.61 8.48
CA PHE A 376 -10.57 23.84 8.04
C PHE A 376 -12.08 23.69 8.05
N ILE A 377 -12.63 22.58 7.56
CA ILE A 377 -14.07 22.32 7.56
C ILE A 377 -14.61 22.29 9.00
N ALA A 378 -13.93 21.60 9.93
CA ALA A 378 -14.35 21.55 11.33
C ALA A 378 -14.37 22.94 11.99
N ALA A 379 -13.34 23.75 11.73
CA ALA A 379 -13.29 25.14 12.19
C ALA A 379 -14.40 26.00 11.55
N PHE A 380 -14.64 25.84 10.24
CA PHE A 380 -15.68 26.55 9.51
C PHE A 380 -17.08 26.21 10.05
N VAL A 381 -17.39 24.93 10.27
CA VAL A 381 -18.67 24.49 10.87
C VAL A 381 -18.86 25.09 12.27
N THR A 382 -17.79 25.21 13.05
CA THR A 382 -17.84 25.86 14.38
C THR A 382 -18.19 27.35 14.27
N VAL A 383 -17.60 28.07 13.31
CA VAL A 383 -17.96 29.48 13.04
C VAL A 383 -19.41 29.60 12.60
N VAL A 384 -19.87 28.73 11.70
CA VAL A 384 -21.27 28.68 11.25
C VAL A 384 -22.21 28.43 12.43
N ALA A 385 -21.87 27.52 13.35
CA ALA A 385 -22.65 27.23 14.55
C ALA A 385 -22.79 28.45 15.48
N ILE A 386 -21.71 29.22 15.67
CA ILE A 386 -21.75 30.46 16.46
C ILE A 386 -22.65 31.49 15.77
N ARG A 387 -22.50 31.70 14.46
CA ARG A 387 -23.29 32.68 13.72
C ARG A 387 -24.77 32.32 13.63
N LEU A 388 -25.08 31.04 13.44
CA LEU A 388 -26.45 30.56 13.46
C LEU A 388 -27.09 30.72 14.83
N TRP A 389 -26.34 30.51 15.92
CA TRP A 389 -26.85 30.78 17.27
C TRP A 389 -27.26 32.24 17.45
N LEU A 390 -26.50 33.20 16.91
CA LEU A 390 -26.88 34.63 16.98
C LEU A 390 -28.22 34.91 16.29
N ILE A 391 -28.44 34.30 15.12
CA ILE A 391 -29.71 34.41 14.39
C ILE A 391 -30.86 33.82 15.22
N ILE A 392 -30.64 32.64 15.82
CA ILE A 392 -31.66 31.97 16.65
C ILE A 392 -31.95 32.77 17.92
N ALA A 393 -30.93 33.27 18.60
CA ALA A 393 -31.06 34.07 19.82
C ALA A 393 -31.81 35.39 19.55
N PHE A 394 -31.43 36.09 18.48
CA PHE A 394 -32.15 37.27 18.00
C PHE A 394 -33.61 36.95 17.71
N THR A 395 -33.88 35.91 16.91
CA THR A 395 -35.23 35.53 16.50
C THR A 395 -36.08 35.15 17.72
N THR A 396 -35.52 34.37 18.65
CA THR A 396 -36.20 33.94 19.88
C THR A 396 -36.50 35.13 20.79
N HIS A 397 -35.57 36.08 20.93
CA HIS A 397 -35.81 37.33 21.64
C HIS A 397 -36.97 38.11 20.98
N GLN A 398 -36.90 38.34 19.66
CA GLN A 398 -37.92 39.09 18.93
C GLN A 398 -39.30 38.44 19.02
N LEU A 399 -39.40 37.11 18.94
CA LEU A 399 -40.68 36.40 19.05
C LEU A 399 -41.24 36.43 20.48
N SER A 400 -40.38 36.35 21.50
CA SER A 400 -40.78 36.34 22.90
C SER A 400 -40.99 37.73 23.51
N ALA A 401 -40.50 38.80 22.87
CA ALA A 401 -40.66 40.16 23.33
C ALA A 401 -42.11 40.66 23.20
N SER A 402 -42.75 40.96 24.34
CA SER A 402 -44.11 41.49 24.43
C SER A 402 -44.25 42.73 25.33
N GLY A 403 -45.22 43.61 25.05
CA GLY A 403 -45.51 44.77 25.92
C GLY A 403 -46.10 44.34 27.28
N GLY A 404 -46.22 45.28 28.22
CA GLY A 404 -46.89 45.06 29.51
C GLY A 404 -45.97 44.78 30.70
N LYS A 405 -46.58 44.49 31.86
CA LYS A 405 -45.88 44.15 33.11
C LYS A 405 -45.45 42.69 33.08
N HIS A 406 -44.17 42.44 33.35
CA HIS A 406 -43.56 41.11 33.39
C HIS A 406 -42.74 40.96 34.67
N ASP A 407 -42.46 39.71 35.08
CA ASP A 407 -41.63 39.41 36.23
C ASP A 407 -40.12 39.50 35.91
N GLY A 408 -39.28 39.48 36.96
CA GLY A 408 -37.82 39.55 36.80
C GLY A 408 -37.23 38.39 35.98
N LEU A 409 -37.85 37.21 36.06
CA LEU A 409 -37.49 36.03 35.28
C LEU A 409 -37.57 36.29 33.77
N TYR A 410 -38.65 36.94 33.32
CA TYR A 410 -38.81 37.32 31.92
C TYR A 410 -37.69 38.26 31.44
N TYR A 411 -37.37 39.29 32.22
CA TYR A 411 -36.35 40.28 31.82
C TYR A 411 -34.95 39.66 31.80
N GLN A 412 -34.58 38.87 32.81
CA GLN A 412 -33.31 38.15 32.80
C GLN A 412 -33.18 37.24 31.57
N ARG A 413 -34.26 36.58 31.15
CA ARG A 413 -34.26 35.74 29.94
C ARG A 413 -34.00 36.54 28.67
N GLN A 414 -34.63 37.71 28.49
CA GLN A 414 -34.37 38.57 27.32
C GLN A 414 -32.91 39.06 27.29
N VAL A 415 -32.38 39.42 28.45
CA VAL A 415 -30.98 39.86 28.63
C VAL A 415 -29.99 38.74 28.29
N ILE A 416 -30.26 37.50 28.72
CA ILE A 416 -29.46 36.33 28.34
C ILE A 416 -29.48 36.16 26.80
N LEU A 417 -30.65 36.21 26.17
CA LEU A 417 -30.78 36.05 24.71
C LEU A 417 -30.07 37.15 23.90
N ARG A 418 -30.06 38.40 24.37
CA ARG A 418 -29.35 39.50 23.69
C ARG A 418 -27.84 39.38 23.80
N ASN A 419 -27.34 39.09 25.00
CA ASN A 419 -25.93 39.30 25.33
C ASN A 419 -25.08 38.02 25.27
N VAL A 420 -25.68 36.85 25.42
CA VAL A 420 -24.91 35.59 25.48
C VAL A 420 -24.72 35.01 24.08
N LYS A 421 -23.52 35.20 23.54
CA LYS A 421 -23.16 34.81 22.16
C LYS A 421 -22.79 33.33 21.99
N SER A 422 -22.85 32.54 23.05
CA SER A 422 -22.50 31.11 23.07
C SER A 422 -23.67 30.28 23.59
N ALA A 423 -24.16 29.33 22.79
CA ALA A 423 -25.29 28.47 23.17
C ALA A 423 -25.01 27.65 24.46
N PRO A 424 -23.83 27.03 24.66
CA PRO A 424 -23.51 26.36 25.93
C PRO A 424 -23.56 27.32 27.13
N ALA A 425 -23.04 28.54 26.99
CA ALA A 425 -23.08 29.54 28.05
C ALA A 425 -24.53 29.97 28.37
N ALA A 426 -25.36 30.13 27.33
CA ALA A 426 -26.78 30.43 27.49
C ALA A 426 -27.52 29.28 28.19
N ALA A 427 -27.21 28.01 27.85
CA ALA A 427 -27.77 26.84 28.51
C ALA A 427 -27.50 26.86 30.02
N TRP A 428 -26.24 27.12 30.40
CA TRP A 428 -25.84 27.20 31.81
C TRP A 428 -26.60 28.29 32.56
N LEU A 429 -26.71 29.48 31.97
CA LEU A 429 -27.46 30.58 32.56
C LEU A 429 -28.96 30.29 32.67
N PHE A 430 -29.57 29.61 31.69
CA PHE A 430 -30.97 29.19 31.79
C PHE A 430 -31.20 28.11 32.85
N LEU A 431 -30.25 27.19 33.06
CA LEU A 431 -30.30 26.21 34.15
C LEU A 431 -30.18 26.88 35.52
N GLN A 432 -29.22 27.80 35.67
CA GLN A 432 -29.08 28.60 36.89
C GLN A 432 -30.34 29.43 37.14
N GLN A 433 -30.92 30.03 36.10
CA GLN A 433 -32.16 30.78 36.17
C GLN A 433 -33.33 29.88 36.62
N ALA A 434 -33.44 28.64 36.12
CA ALA A 434 -34.46 27.70 36.58
C ALA A 434 -34.35 27.41 38.09
N TRP A 435 -33.11 27.25 38.57
CA TRP A 435 -32.80 26.94 39.97
C TRP A 435 -33.04 28.11 40.92
N HIS A 436 -32.50 29.29 40.63
CA HIS A 436 -32.58 30.45 41.53
C HIS A 436 -34.01 31.00 41.66
N TRP A 437 -34.83 30.84 40.62
CA TRP A 437 -36.23 31.26 40.66
C TRP A 437 -37.18 30.18 41.20
N ARG A 438 -36.66 29.04 41.68
CA ARG A 438 -37.46 27.97 42.27
C ARG A 438 -38.20 28.46 43.51
N GLY A 439 -39.53 28.36 43.49
CA GLY A 439 -40.38 28.81 44.59
C GLY A 439 -40.61 30.33 44.63
N ILE A 440 -40.04 31.10 43.69
CA ILE A 440 -40.23 32.56 43.58
C ILE A 440 -41.12 32.88 42.38
N ALA A 441 -40.75 32.44 41.18
CA ALA A 441 -41.53 32.67 39.97
C ALA A 441 -42.48 31.50 39.71
N THR A 442 -43.69 31.81 39.21
CA THR A 442 -44.64 30.78 38.79
C THR A 442 -44.09 29.98 37.61
N SER A 443 -44.08 28.66 37.78
CA SER A 443 -43.65 27.70 36.76
C SER A 443 -42.26 28.00 36.18
N SER A 444 -41.29 28.36 37.05
CA SER A 444 -39.92 28.73 36.64
C SER A 444 -39.29 27.69 35.71
N PHE A 445 -39.40 26.40 36.04
CA PHE A 445 -38.85 25.30 35.25
C PHE A 445 -39.47 25.19 33.85
N SER A 446 -40.79 25.30 33.69
CA SER A 446 -41.41 25.17 32.35
C SER A 446 -41.11 26.37 31.44
N ARG A 447 -40.73 27.52 32.01
CA ARG A 447 -40.42 28.76 31.27
C ARG A 447 -38.97 28.87 30.81
N THR A 448 -38.06 28.09 31.37
CA THR A 448 -36.60 28.18 31.12
C THR A 448 -35.97 26.88 30.65
N LEU A 449 -36.39 25.73 31.20
CA LEU A 449 -35.80 24.43 30.87
C LEU A 449 -35.90 24.06 29.38
N PRO A 450 -37.00 24.35 28.65
CA PRO A 450 -37.04 24.09 27.20
C PRO A 450 -35.95 24.82 26.41
N LEU A 451 -35.62 26.06 26.79
CA LEU A 451 -34.55 26.83 26.15
C LEU A 451 -33.17 26.29 26.52
N ALA A 452 -32.97 25.91 27.79
CA ALA A 452 -31.73 25.25 28.22
C ALA A 452 -31.48 23.94 27.45
N LEU A 453 -32.50 23.08 27.36
CA LEU A 453 -32.44 21.82 26.62
C LEU A 453 -32.17 22.06 25.14
N PHE A 454 -32.86 23.02 24.51
CA PHE A 454 -32.60 23.39 23.12
C PHE A 454 -31.13 23.81 22.92
N CYS A 455 -30.58 24.65 23.79
CA CYS A 455 -29.18 25.08 23.70
C CYS A 455 -28.19 23.92 23.85
N VAL A 456 -28.48 22.97 24.75
CA VAL A 456 -27.69 21.74 24.92
C VAL A 456 -27.76 20.89 23.66
N PHE A 457 -28.95 20.56 23.16
CA PHE A 457 -29.12 19.75 21.95
C PHE A 457 -28.52 20.41 20.71
N TYR A 458 -28.65 21.73 20.58
CA TYR A 458 -28.01 22.51 19.53
C TYR A 458 -26.49 22.37 19.57
N SER A 459 -25.90 22.56 20.75
CA SER A 459 -24.44 22.50 20.93
C SER A 459 -23.90 21.10 20.69
N VAL A 460 -24.58 20.08 21.21
CA VAL A 460 -24.24 18.66 20.96
C VAL A 460 -24.37 18.34 19.47
N GLY A 461 -25.45 18.78 18.82
CA GLY A 461 -25.68 18.56 17.39
C GLY A 461 -24.57 19.16 16.52
N PHE A 462 -24.15 20.40 16.79
CA PHE A 462 -23.06 21.03 16.04
C PHE A 462 -21.68 20.47 16.38
N ALA A 463 -21.43 20.04 17.63
CA ALA A 463 -20.20 19.32 17.98
C ALA A 463 -20.12 17.99 17.21
N ILE A 464 -21.22 17.24 17.14
CA ILE A 464 -21.34 16.03 16.32
C ILE A 464 -21.06 16.37 14.85
N LEU A 465 -21.74 17.36 14.26
CA LEU A 465 -21.52 17.75 12.86
C LEU A 465 -20.06 18.15 12.57
N ALA A 466 -19.40 18.85 13.50
CA ALA A 466 -17.99 19.22 13.35
C ALA A 466 -17.07 17.98 13.36
N VAL A 467 -17.33 16.99 14.22
CA VAL A 467 -16.57 15.72 14.27
C VAL A 467 -16.83 14.86 13.02
N PHE A 468 -18.09 14.78 12.58
CA PHE A 468 -18.49 14.02 11.39
C PHE A 468 -18.20 14.74 10.07
N SER A 469 -17.56 15.93 10.09
CA SER A 469 -17.09 16.60 8.87
C SER A 469 -16.13 15.73 8.04
N SER A 470 -15.40 14.82 8.69
CA SER A 470 -14.59 13.78 8.05
C SER A 470 -15.38 12.90 7.07
N GLN A 471 -16.68 12.68 7.30
CA GLN A 471 -17.52 11.88 6.42
C GLN A 471 -17.89 12.54 5.10
N ILE A 472 -17.60 13.83 4.92
CA ILE A 472 -17.76 14.49 3.62
C ILE A 472 -16.91 13.79 2.55
N SER A 473 -15.75 13.24 2.94
CA SER A 473 -14.92 12.41 2.04
C SER A 473 -15.65 11.12 1.61
N GLY A 474 -16.43 10.51 2.50
CA GLY A 474 -17.20 9.29 2.19
C GLY A 474 -18.28 9.47 1.14
N SER A 475 -18.72 10.71 0.88
CA SER A 475 -19.69 11.01 -0.19
C SER A 475 -19.06 11.07 -1.59
N ALA A 476 -17.73 11.10 -1.69
CA ALA A 476 -16.97 11.17 -2.92
C ALA A 476 -16.84 9.81 -3.62
N SER A 477 -16.22 9.76 -4.81
CA SER A 477 -15.97 8.47 -5.47
C SER A 477 -15.03 7.59 -4.63
N ALA A 478 -15.28 6.28 -4.60
CA ALA A 478 -14.35 5.31 -4.04
C ALA A 478 -13.12 5.08 -4.95
N TYR A 479 -13.23 5.44 -6.23
CA TYR A 479 -12.17 5.32 -7.21
C TYR A 479 -11.27 6.54 -7.22
N ARG A 480 -10.03 6.39 -7.66
CA ARG A 480 -9.06 7.46 -7.93
C ARG A 480 -8.52 7.32 -9.35
N LEU A 481 -8.01 8.43 -9.90
CA LEU A 481 -7.34 8.44 -11.20
C LEU A 481 -5.86 8.13 -11.04
N LEU A 482 -5.36 7.26 -11.92
CA LEU A 482 -3.94 6.96 -12.04
C LEU A 482 -3.22 8.05 -12.81
N ARG A 483 -1.94 8.23 -12.49
CA ARG A 483 -1.00 9.04 -13.25
C ARG A 483 0.37 8.39 -13.20
N SER A 484 0.95 8.14 -14.37
CA SER A 484 2.34 7.69 -14.49
C SER A 484 3.09 8.61 -15.45
N PRO A 485 4.37 8.94 -15.18
CA PRO A 485 5.24 9.56 -16.17
C PRO A 485 5.54 8.61 -17.34
N SER A 486 5.33 7.30 -17.15
CA SER A 486 5.64 6.25 -18.11
C SER A 486 4.42 5.79 -18.93
N CYS A 487 3.39 6.63 -19.06
CA CYS A 487 2.20 6.30 -19.82
C CYS A 487 2.51 6.10 -21.31
N GLY A 488 1.96 5.04 -21.90
CA GLY A 488 2.11 4.72 -23.31
C GLY A 488 2.11 3.22 -23.56
N PHE A 489 2.34 2.82 -24.80
CA PHE A 489 2.52 1.41 -25.12
C PHE A 489 3.87 0.93 -24.60
N GLN A 490 3.83 -0.08 -23.74
CA GLN A 490 5.03 -0.67 -23.14
C GLN A 490 5.55 -1.75 -24.08
N ILE A 491 6.75 -1.55 -24.64
CA ILE A 491 7.42 -2.55 -25.47
C ILE A 491 8.57 -3.15 -24.65
N PRO A 492 8.45 -4.40 -24.17
CA PRO A 492 9.49 -5.03 -23.37
C PRO A 492 10.74 -5.32 -24.21
N ASN A 493 11.92 -5.02 -23.68
CA ASN A 493 13.19 -5.45 -24.30
C ASN A 493 13.37 -6.96 -24.19
N GLU A 494 12.84 -7.58 -23.12
CA GLU A 494 12.80 -9.03 -22.92
C GLU A 494 11.34 -9.52 -22.82
N GLU A 495 10.74 -9.80 -23.97
CA GLU A 495 9.33 -10.22 -24.11
C GLU A 495 8.98 -11.44 -23.24
N TYR A 496 9.85 -12.45 -23.22
CA TYR A 496 9.61 -13.69 -22.49
C TYR A 496 9.61 -13.51 -20.96
N GLN A 497 10.52 -12.69 -20.43
CA GLN A 497 10.56 -12.41 -19.00
C GLN A 497 9.32 -11.63 -18.56
N LYS A 498 8.92 -10.62 -19.34
CA LYS A 498 7.70 -9.83 -19.11
C LYS A 498 6.46 -10.72 -19.10
N ALA A 499 6.28 -11.52 -20.14
CA ALA A 499 5.15 -12.43 -20.26
C ALA A 499 5.10 -13.46 -19.12
N THR A 500 6.26 -13.98 -18.68
CA THR A 500 6.33 -14.93 -17.55
C THR A 500 5.85 -14.28 -16.26
N PHE A 501 6.34 -13.08 -15.96
CA PHE A 501 5.93 -12.35 -14.77
C PHE A 501 4.44 -11.99 -14.80
N ASP A 502 3.94 -11.46 -15.92
CA ASP A 502 2.52 -11.06 -16.04
C ASP A 502 1.57 -12.24 -15.83
N ASN A 503 1.86 -13.38 -16.46
CA ASN A 503 1.05 -14.58 -16.32
C ASN A 503 1.09 -15.14 -14.90
N GLN A 504 2.25 -15.13 -14.24
CA GLN A 504 2.39 -15.54 -12.84
C GLN A 504 1.60 -14.61 -11.91
N ARG A 505 1.70 -13.29 -12.08
CA ARG A 505 0.91 -12.30 -11.35
C ARG A 505 -0.58 -12.53 -11.51
N ALA A 506 -1.04 -12.73 -12.74
CA ALA A 506 -2.45 -12.95 -13.04
C ALA A 506 -2.96 -14.27 -12.45
N ALA A 507 -2.14 -15.33 -12.46
CA ALA A 507 -2.46 -16.62 -11.86
C ALA A 507 -2.56 -16.52 -10.33
N LEU A 508 -1.63 -15.81 -9.69
CA LEU A 508 -1.68 -15.52 -8.25
C LEU A 508 -2.92 -14.68 -7.90
N TYR A 509 -3.17 -13.61 -8.64
CA TYR A 509 -4.33 -12.74 -8.42
C TYR A 509 -5.64 -13.50 -8.57
N SER A 510 -5.82 -14.28 -9.64
CA SER A 510 -7.05 -15.05 -9.83
C SER A 510 -7.23 -16.12 -8.76
N LYS A 511 -6.15 -16.80 -8.34
CA LYS A 511 -6.17 -17.78 -7.25
C LYS A 511 -6.61 -17.14 -5.93
N GLU A 512 -5.97 -16.04 -5.55
CA GLU A 512 -6.18 -15.42 -4.26
C GLU A 512 -7.48 -14.62 -4.25
N CYS A 513 -7.68 -13.74 -5.22
CA CYS A 513 -8.75 -12.76 -5.21
C CYS A 513 -10.07 -13.24 -5.78
N TYR A 514 -10.14 -14.28 -6.61
CA TYR A 514 -11.45 -14.76 -7.08
C TYR A 514 -12.12 -15.65 -6.03
N SER A 515 -11.34 -16.21 -5.11
CA SER A 515 -11.85 -16.74 -3.83
C SER A 515 -12.19 -15.58 -2.89
N ASN A 516 -13.14 -15.75 -1.96
CA ASN A 516 -13.74 -14.67 -1.16
C ASN A 516 -12.81 -14.12 -0.03
N THR A 517 -11.55 -13.87 -0.36
CA THR A 517 -10.48 -13.38 0.52
C THR A 517 -10.48 -11.86 0.66
N SER A 518 -9.88 -11.36 1.74
CA SER A 518 -9.72 -9.94 2.06
C SER A 518 -8.27 -9.45 1.85
N SER A 519 -7.60 -9.92 0.79
CA SER A 519 -6.23 -9.54 0.50
C SER A 519 -6.15 -8.12 -0.08
N PRO A 520 -5.21 -7.26 0.37
CA PRO A 520 -5.03 -5.91 -0.18
C PRO A 520 -4.75 -5.90 -1.69
N MET A 521 -4.13 -6.96 -2.23
CA MET A 521 -3.87 -7.05 -3.68
C MET A 521 -5.17 -7.02 -4.50
N CYS A 522 -6.29 -7.46 -3.92
CA CYS A 522 -7.57 -7.58 -4.60
C CYS A 522 -8.22 -6.23 -4.95
N SER A 523 -7.75 -5.11 -4.37
CA SER A 523 -8.17 -3.75 -4.74
C SER A 523 -7.35 -3.11 -5.86
N MET A 524 -6.30 -3.77 -6.35
CA MET A 524 -5.41 -3.21 -7.38
C MET A 524 -6.14 -3.01 -8.72
N LEU A 525 -6.89 -4.01 -9.17
CA LEU A 525 -7.63 -3.99 -10.43
C LEU A 525 -8.97 -3.24 -10.29
N PRO A 526 -9.51 -2.65 -11.38
CA PRO A 526 -10.75 -1.87 -11.34
C PRO A 526 -11.95 -2.66 -10.80
N THR A 527 -12.05 -3.92 -11.24
CA THR A 527 -13.01 -4.90 -10.78
C THR A 527 -12.27 -6.16 -10.31
N ARG A 528 -12.73 -6.70 -9.18
CA ARG A 528 -12.09 -7.85 -8.50
C ARG A 528 -12.05 -9.09 -9.39
N LYS A 529 -13.13 -9.36 -10.12
CA LYS A 529 -13.30 -10.53 -10.97
C LYS A 529 -14.18 -10.16 -12.15
N LEU A 530 -13.79 -10.60 -13.35
CA LEU A 530 -14.66 -10.55 -14.51
C LEU A 530 -15.57 -11.78 -14.49
N GLU A 531 -16.88 -11.56 -14.45
CA GLU A 531 -17.85 -12.66 -14.41
C GLU A 531 -17.99 -13.33 -15.78
N TRP A 532 -18.12 -14.65 -15.73
CA TRP A 532 -18.25 -15.50 -16.90
C TRP A 532 -19.07 -16.75 -16.56
N ALA A 533 -19.63 -17.38 -17.57
CA ALA A 533 -20.46 -18.57 -17.43
C ALA A 533 -19.86 -19.74 -18.20
N SER A 534 -20.00 -20.95 -17.65
CA SER A 534 -19.69 -22.20 -18.35
C SER A 534 -20.95 -22.89 -18.86
N SER A 535 -20.80 -23.66 -19.93
CA SER A 535 -21.82 -24.59 -20.43
C SER A 535 -21.16 -25.75 -21.16
N SER A 536 -21.89 -26.85 -21.29
CA SER A 536 -21.51 -28.00 -22.11
C SER A 536 -21.99 -27.78 -23.55
N THR A 537 -21.18 -28.15 -24.54
CA THR A 537 -21.48 -28.02 -25.97
C THR A 537 -20.91 -29.19 -26.77
N ASP A 538 -21.38 -29.35 -28.00
CA ASP A 538 -20.82 -30.33 -28.93
C ASP A 538 -19.39 -29.97 -29.34
N CYS A 539 -18.62 -30.98 -29.76
CA CYS A 539 -17.28 -30.84 -30.30
C CYS A 539 -17.27 -29.84 -31.48
N PRO A 540 -16.50 -28.73 -31.40
CA PRO A 540 -16.44 -27.76 -32.48
C PRO A 540 -15.50 -28.19 -33.63
N PHE A 541 -14.74 -29.28 -33.44
CA PHE A 541 -13.75 -29.79 -34.38
C PHE A 541 -14.36 -30.85 -35.30
N GLY A 542 -13.77 -31.03 -36.48
CA GLY A 542 -14.20 -31.99 -37.48
C GLY A 542 -13.80 -33.43 -37.18
N GLY A 543 -14.43 -34.38 -37.89
CA GLY A 543 -14.07 -35.80 -37.82
C GLY A 543 -14.30 -36.43 -36.44
N LYS A 544 -13.46 -37.42 -36.08
CA LYS A 544 -13.48 -38.13 -34.78
C LYS A 544 -12.30 -37.71 -33.89
N VAL A 545 -11.86 -36.45 -34.01
CA VAL A 545 -10.67 -35.93 -33.30
C VAL A 545 -10.94 -35.68 -31.82
N CYS A 546 -12.17 -35.28 -31.46
CA CYS A 546 -12.57 -35.16 -30.06
C CYS A 546 -12.72 -36.53 -29.41
N LEU A 547 -12.44 -36.58 -28.11
CA LEU A 547 -12.87 -37.67 -27.26
C LEU A 547 -14.41 -37.68 -27.14
N ASP A 548 -15.01 -38.83 -26.87
CA ASP A 548 -16.46 -38.97 -26.61
C ASP A 548 -16.82 -38.39 -25.22
N THR A 549 -16.66 -37.08 -25.09
CA THR A 549 -16.96 -36.30 -23.89
C THR A 549 -17.38 -34.91 -24.34
N PRO A 550 -18.41 -34.30 -23.74
CA PRO A 550 -18.85 -32.97 -24.15
C PRO A 550 -17.75 -31.92 -24.01
N SER A 551 -17.75 -30.95 -24.91
CA SER A 551 -16.84 -29.81 -24.88
C SER A 551 -17.26 -28.80 -23.82
N PHE A 552 -16.28 -28.08 -23.27
CA PHE A 552 -16.48 -27.09 -22.24
C PHE A 552 -16.41 -25.68 -22.84
N LYS A 553 -17.57 -25.02 -22.90
CA LYS A 553 -17.70 -23.62 -23.36
C LYS A 553 -17.60 -22.69 -22.16
N MET A 554 -16.71 -21.71 -22.25
CA MET A 554 -16.53 -20.61 -21.31
C MET A 554 -16.84 -19.30 -22.02
N GLU A 555 -17.77 -18.52 -21.49
CA GLU A 555 -18.25 -17.29 -22.11
C GLU A 555 -18.17 -16.14 -21.11
N SER A 556 -17.42 -15.09 -21.46
CA SER A 556 -17.43 -13.86 -20.67
C SER A 556 -18.78 -13.18 -20.80
N GLY A 557 -19.21 -12.48 -19.74
CA GLY A 557 -20.22 -11.44 -19.90
C GLY A 557 -19.75 -10.36 -20.89
N MET A 558 -20.65 -9.42 -21.22
CA MET A 558 -20.26 -8.21 -21.95
C MET A 558 -19.44 -7.30 -21.04
N ILE A 559 -18.11 -7.37 -21.18
CA ILE A 559 -17.12 -6.59 -20.42
C ILE A 559 -17.18 -5.14 -20.85
N ASP A 560 -17.61 -4.25 -19.95
CA ASP A 560 -17.67 -2.81 -20.18
C ASP A 560 -16.30 -2.18 -19.89
N THR A 561 -15.73 -1.51 -20.88
CA THR A 561 -14.40 -0.88 -20.75
C THR A 561 -14.32 0.14 -19.61
N HIS A 562 -15.43 0.74 -19.19
CA HIS A 562 -15.49 1.64 -18.04
C HIS A 562 -15.61 0.87 -16.72
N TYR A 563 -16.67 0.07 -16.56
CA TYR A 563 -16.96 -0.62 -15.30
C TYR A 563 -15.94 -1.71 -14.97
N ASP A 564 -15.57 -2.50 -15.96
CA ASP A 564 -14.78 -3.71 -15.76
C ASP A 564 -13.28 -3.45 -15.97
N LEU A 565 -12.92 -2.67 -16.99
CA LEU A 565 -11.51 -2.40 -17.33
C LEU A 565 -11.00 -1.04 -16.81
N GLY A 566 -11.86 -0.25 -16.15
CA GLY A 566 -11.46 0.98 -15.45
C GLY A 566 -11.14 2.19 -16.34
N LEU A 567 -11.54 2.20 -17.61
CA LEU A 567 -11.42 3.40 -18.46
C LEU A 567 -12.51 4.42 -18.09
N ASN A 568 -12.15 5.51 -17.42
CA ASN A 568 -13.06 6.53 -16.88
C ASN A 568 -13.73 7.41 -17.97
N ASN A 569 -14.29 6.79 -19.00
CA ASN A 569 -14.94 7.44 -20.13
C ASN A 569 -16.40 7.86 -19.83
N PRO A 570 -16.85 9.00 -20.37
CA PRO A 570 -18.27 9.32 -20.45
C PRO A 570 -19.00 8.26 -21.31
N PRO A 571 -20.32 8.06 -21.14
CA PRO A 571 -21.08 7.00 -21.83
C PRO A 571 -20.81 6.91 -23.34
N LYS A 572 -20.76 8.05 -24.04
CA LYS A 572 -20.50 8.12 -25.49
C LYS A 572 -19.15 7.57 -25.94
N ASN A 573 -18.16 7.44 -25.06
CA ASN A 573 -16.80 7.02 -25.39
C ASN A 573 -16.50 5.58 -24.95
N ARG A 574 -17.50 4.84 -24.43
CA ARG A 574 -17.32 3.48 -23.92
C ARG A 574 -17.40 2.44 -25.03
N LEU A 575 -16.74 1.31 -24.82
CA LEU A 575 -16.86 0.09 -25.62
C LEU A 575 -17.22 -1.10 -24.73
N LYS A 576 -17.79 -2.13 -25.34
CA LYS A 576 -18.00 -3.44 -24.72
C LYS A 576 -17.25 -4.53 -25.49
N TYR A 577 -16.71 -5.49 -24.76
CA TYR A 577 -15.93 -6.60 -25.29
C TYR A 577 -16.49 -7.93 -24.76
N LYS A 578 -16.43 -8.98 -25.58
CA LYS A 578 -16.83 -10.34 -25.21
C LYS A 578 -15.81 -11.34 -25.73
N ARG A 579 -15.58 -12.40 -24.95
CA ARG A 579 -14.78 -13.56 -25.32
C ARG A 579 -15.58 -14.85 -25.14
N GLU A 580 -15.45 -15.76 -26.09
CA GLU A 580 -15.92 -17.14 -26.00
C GLU A 580 -14.75 -18.10 -26.24
N THR A 581 -14.60 -19.08 -25.37
CA THR A 581 -13.57 -20.13 -25.47
C THR A 581 -14.24 -21.49 -25.38
N VAL A 582 -14.00 -22.37 -26.34
CA VAL A 582 -14.52 -23.75 -26.31
C VAL A 582 -13.36 -24.73 -26.32
N CYS A 583 -13.27 -25.58 -25.30
CA CYS A 583 -12.22 -26.59 -25.15
C CYS A 583 -12.77 -28.01 -25.23
N SER A 584 -12.03 -28.91 -25.89
CA SER A 584 -12.41 -30.31 -26.06
C SER A 584 -11.20 -31.23 -25.82
N PRO A 585 -11.31 -32.23 -24.93
CA PRO A 585 -10.33 -33.32 -24.86
C PRO A 585 -10.29 -34.06 -26.20
N LEU A 586 -9.10 -34.45 -26.66
CA LEU A 586 -8.92 -35.13 -27.94
C LEU A 586 -8.70 -36.63 -27.77
N ASN A 587 -9.04 -37.36 -28.82
CA ASN A 587 -8.87 -38.80 -28.93
C ASN A 587 -7.41 -39.15 -29.25
N THR A 588 -6.84 -40.10 -28.52
CA THR A 588 -5.47 -40.61 -28.72
C THR A 588 -5.42 -42.01 -29.34
N GLY A 589 -6.54 -42.51 -29.85
CA GLY A 589 -6.63 -43.81 -30.52
C GLY A 589 -6.10 -43.81 -31.95
N ASP A 590 -6.46 -44.86 -32.69
CA ASP A 590 -6.00 -45.12 -34.06
C ASP A 590 -6.25 -43.91 -34.98
N GLY A 591 -5.18 -43.45 -35.64
CA GLY A 591 -5.18 -42.29 -36.54
C GLY A 591 -4.59 -41.01 -35.95
N PHE A 592 -4.53 -40.89 -34.61
CA PHE A 592 -3.95 -39.72 -33.94
C PHE A 592 -2.67 -40.02 -33.16
N THR A 593 -2.35 -41.30 -32.94
CA THR A 593 -1.08 -41.74 -32.37
C THR A 593 -0.40 -42.80 -33.22
N GLN A 594 0.93 -42.85 -33.17
CA GLN A 594 1.73 -43.86 -33.85
C GLN A 594 2.95 -44.22 -33.00
N TYR A 595 3.13 -45.51 -32.70
CA TYR A 595 4.34 -46.01 -32.06
C TYR A 595 5.50 -46.07 -33.05
N ILE A 596 6.70 -45.67 -32.63
CA ILE A 596 7.93 -45.77 -33.41
C ILE A 596 8.57 -47.15 -33.17
N ASN A 597 8.94 -47.85 -34.24
CA ASN A 597 9.55 -49.19 -34.20
C ASN A 597 10.52 -49.42 -35.37
N GLY A 598 11.25 -50.53 -35.33
CA GLY A 598 12.19 -50.99 -36.34
C GLY A 598 13.39 -50.05 -36.52
N SER A 599 13.85 -49.91 -37.76
CA SER A 599 15.04 -49.12 -38.10
C SER A 599 14.99 -47.67 -37.64
N GLU A 600 13.80 -47.10 -37.48
CA GLU A 600 13.64 -45.74 -36.99
C GLU A 600 13.83 -45.63 -35.47
N ALA A 601 13.35 -46.61 -34.71
CA ALA A 601 13.61 -46.69 -33.27
C ALA A 601 15.11 -46.88 -33.02
N ASP A 602 15.75 -47.79 -33.78
CA ASP A 602 17.20 -48.02 -33.75
C ASP A 602 18.00 -46.74 -34.09
N TYR A 603 17.59 -46.00 -35.12
CA TYR A 603 18.23 -44.74 -35.53
C TYR A 603 18.17 -43.68 -34.41
N LEU A 604 17.05 -43.61 -33.70
CA LEU A 604 16.86 -42.68 -32.58
C LEU A 604 17.51 -43.17 -31.28
N GLY A 605 18.05 -44.40 -31.26
CA GLY A 605 18.70 -44.99 -30.09
C GLY A 605 17.72 -45.50 -29.02
N TRP A 606 16.52 -45.92 -29.41
CA TRP A 606 15.47 -46.42 -28.51
C TRP A 606 14.96 -47.80 -28.94
N GLU A 607 14.45 -48.57 -27.98
CA GLU A 607 13.77 -49.83 -28.28
C GLU A 607 12.41 -49.59 -28.96
N ASP A 608 11.92 -50.61 -29.65
CA ASP A 608 10.61 -50.58 -30.31
C ASP A 608 9.48 -50.25 -29.33
N ASN A 609 8.54 -49.43 -29.78
CA ASN A 609 7.33 -49.02 -29.04
C ASN A 609 7.60 -48.22 -27.75
N VAL A 610 8.81 -47.68 -27.57
CA VAL A 610 9.13 -46.75 -26.48
C VAL A 610 8.66 -45.33 -26.78
N LEU A 611 8.74 -44.92 -28.04
CA LEU A 611 8.36 -43.57 -28.48
C LEU A 611 6.98 -43.57 -29.14
N ILE A 612 6.17 -42.57 -28.81
CA ILE A 612 4.82 -42.36 -29.35
C ILE A 612 4.76 -41.01 -30.04
N ARG A 613 4.42 -41.00 -31.33
CA ARG A 613 4.06 -39.79 -32.08
C ARG A 613 2.61 -39.43 -31.86
N TYR A 614 2.35 -38.14 -31.65
CA TYR A 614 1.01 -37.55 -31.66
C TYR A 614 0.83 -36.76 -32.94
N LEU A 615 -0.25 -37.03 -33.69
CA LEU A 615 -0.46 -36.63 -35.08
C LEU A 615 -1.56 -35.56 -35.25
N TYR A 616 -1.54 -34.52 -34.41
CA TYR A 616 -2.53 -33.42 -34.48
C TYR A 616 -2.13 -32.28 -35.43
N GLY A 617 -1.02 -32.43 -36.14
CA GLY A 617 -0.42 -31.41 -37.00
C GLY A 617 1.07 -31.66 -37.23
N GLY A 618 1.68 -30.87 -38.12
CA GLY A 618 3.09 -30.94 -38.51
C GLY A 618 3.72 -29.55 -38.68
N ASN A 619 4.88 -29.44 -39.34
CA ASN A 619 5.49 -28.15 -39.68
C ASN A 619 5.23 -27.77 -41.15
N LEU A 620 5.11 -26.47 -41.46
CA LEU A 620 4.77 -25.93 -42.79
C LEU A 620 5.69 -26.39 -43.93
N ASN A 621 6.93 -26.78 -43.66
CA ASN A 621 7.87 -27.27 -44.68
C ASN A 621 7.74 -28.78 -44.96
N GLY A 622 6.78 -29.48 -44.35
CA GLY A 622 6.53 -30.91 -44.53
C GLY A 622 7.64 -31.83 -43.98
N THR A 623 8.66 -31.29 -43.34
CA THR A 623 9.79 -32.04 -42.75
C THR A 623 9.40 -32.81 -41.49
N ILE A 624 8.37 -32.35 -40.77
CA ILE A 624 7.87 -32.96 -39.55
C ILE A 624 6.37 -33.19 -39.74
N ASN A 625 5.96 -34.46 -39.75
CA ASN A 625 4.58 -34.91 -39.95
C ASN A 625 3.84 -35.27 -38.65
N HIS A 626 4.37 -34.83 -37.51
CA HIS A 626 3.80 -35.08 -36.18
C HIS A 626 3.91 -33.83 -35.32
N THR A 627 3.08 -33.77 -34.28
CA THR A 627 3.01 -32.63 -33.36
C THR A 627 4.01 -32.79 -32.22
N HIS A 628 4.10 -33.99 -31.65
CA HIS A 628 4.97 -34.26 -30.51
C HIS A 628 5.39 -35.74 -30.48
N ILE A 629 6.59 -36.01 -29.94
CA ILE A 629 7.05 -37.36 -29.63
C ILE A 629 7.17 -37.46 -28.10
N TYR A 630 6.45 -38.41 -27.52
CA TYR A 630 6.52 -38.73 -26.10
C TYR A 630 7.27 -40.03 -25.87
N ASN A 631 8.05 -40.10 -24.79
CA ASN A 631 8.76 -41.30 -24.38
C ASN A 631 8.05 -41.98 -23.21
N THR A 632 7.68 -43.25 -23.36
CA THR A 632 6.97 -44.03 -22.33
C THR A 632 7.78 -44.22 -21.04
N PHE A 633 9.11 -44.10 -21.08
CA PHE A 633 9.96 -44.05 -19.88
C PHE A 633 9.60 -42.88 -18.95
N GLY A 634 8.88 -41.85 -19.43
CA GLY A 634 8.31 -40.79 -18.61
C GLY A 634 7.57 -41.31 -17.37
N ARG A 635 6.97 -42.51 -17.43
CA ARG A 635 6.29 -43.15 -16.29
C ARG A 635 7.23 -43.66 -15.20
N ASN A 636 8.50 -43.92 -15.51
CA ASN A 636 9.47 -44.57 -14.62
C ASN A 636 10.65 -43.68 -14.20
N ILE A 637 10.67 -42.40 -14.59
CA ILE A 637 11.79 -41.47 -14.29
C ILE A 637 11.51 -40.52 -13.12
N ASN A 638 10.44 -40.77 -12.37
CA ASN A 638 10.09 -40.06 -11.13
C ASN A 638 9.84 -38.55 -11.32
N ILE A 639 9.12 -38.18 -12.37
CA ILE A 639 8.72 -36.79 -12.65
C ILE A 639 7.19 -36.61 -12.57
N GLY A 640 6.76 -35.42 -12.15
CA GLY A 640 5.35 -35.00 -12.11
C GLY A 640 4.77 -34.71 -13.50
N TYR A 641 3.72 -33.90 -13.59
CA TYR A 641 3.11 -33.57 -14.89
C TYR A 641 4.07 -32.80 -15.80
N SER A 642 3.98 -33.05 -17.11
CA SER A 642 4.61 -32.24 -18.16
C SER A 642 3.55 -31.70 -19.11
N THR A 643 3.79 -30.50 -19.65
CA THR A 643 2.84 -29.87 -20.58
C THR A 643 3.56 -29.29 -21.80
N TRP A 644 2.93 -29.41 -22.97
CA TRP A 644 3.37 -28.74 -24.20
C TRP A 644 2.19 -28.00 -24.81
N THR A 645 2.45 -26.90 -25.53
CA THR A 645 1.39 -26.13 -26.19
C THR A 645 1.79 -25.69 -27.59
N PHE A 646 0.79 -25.61 -28.46
CA PHE A 646 0.91 -25.21 -29.85
C PHE A 646 -0.21 -24.23 -30.19
N PHE A 647 0.06 -23.32 -31.12
CA PHE A 647 -0.85 -22.24 -31.49
C PHE A 647 -0.96 -22.11 -33.00
N TYR A 648 -2.15 -21.75 -33.48
CA TYR A 648 -2.42 -21.39 -34.87
C TYR A 648 -3.42 -20.22 -34.93
N PRO A 649 -3.22 -19.19 -35.79
CA PRO A 649 -2.33 -19.16 -36.96
C PRO A 649 -0.93 -18.53 -36.79
N TYR A 650 -0.57 -18.01 -35.61
CA TYR A 650 0.63 -17.17 -35.44
C TYR A 650 1.93 -17.96 -35.27
N ASN A 651 3.01 -17.51 -35.92
CA ASN A 651 4.36 -18.10 -35.91
C ASN A 651 4.50 -19.51 -36.50
N SER A 652 3.73 -19.87 -37.54
CA SER A 652 4.06 -20.79 -38.68
C SER A 652 4.90 -22.07 -38.50
N VAL A 653 5.28 -22.48 -37.30
CA VAL A 653 6.15 -23.64 -37.02
C VAL A 653 5.31 -24.91 -36.88
N TRP A 654 4.03 -24.77 -36.51
CA TRP A 654 3.08 -25.85 -36.42
C TRP A 654 1.81 -25.53 -37.21
N GLN A 655 1.39 -26.48 -38.05
CA GLN A 655 0.15 -26.44 -38.80
C GLN A 655 -0.73 -27.60 -38.31
N PRO A 656 -1.94 -27.32 -37.81
CA PRO A 656 -2.87 -28.35 -37.36
C PRO A 656 -3.36 -29.21 -38.54
N VAL A 657 -3.84 -30.42 -38.23
CA VAL A 657 -4.65 -31.21 -39.17
C VAL A 657 -5.97 -30.52 -39.49
N ASP A 658 -6.55 -30.82 -40.65
CA ASP A 658 -7.78 -30.18 -41.14
C ASP A 658 -8.95 -30.34 -40.16
N GLU A 659 -9.00 -31.44 -39.42
CA GLU A 659 -10.01 -31.69 -38.39
C GLU A 659 -10.02 -30.65 -37.27
N LEU A 660 -8.87 -30.02 -36.96
CA LEU A 660 -8.78 -29.01 -35.91
C LEU A 660 -9.00 -27.59 -36.42
N LEU A 661 -9.14 -27.39 -37.74
CA LEU A 661 -9.33 -26.07 -38.33
C LEU A 661 -10.79 -25.63 -38.27
N VAL A 662 -11.05 -24.65 -37.40
CA VAL A 662 -12.33 -23.93 -37.33
C VAL A 662 -12.15 -22.53 -37.91
N PRO A 663 -13.02 -22.07 -38.84
CA PRO A 663 -12.90 -20.72 -39.40
C PRO A 663 -13.13 -19.63 -38.35
N ASN A 664 -12.35 -18.54 -38.42
CA ASN A 664 -12.47 -17.35 -37.56
C ASN A 664 -12.27 -17.64 -36.06
N THR A 665 -11.34 -18.54 -35.73
CA THR A 665 -10.97 -18.86 -34.35
C THR A 665 -9.46 -18.87 -34.19
N ASP A 666 -8.98 -18.48 -33.02
CA ASP A 666 -7.60 -18.74 -32.58
C ASP A 666 -7.54 -20.13 -31.95
N LEU A 667 -6.64 -21.01 -32.39
CA LEU A 667 -6.51 -22.40 -31.91
C LEU A 667 -5.34 -22.52 -30.93
N THR A 668 -5.60 -23.04 -29.73
CA THR A 668 -4.60 -23.51 -28.78
C THR A 668 -4.71 -25.02 -28.60
N LEU A 669 -3.67 -25.78 -28.94
CA LEU A 669 -3.53 -27.18 -28.58
C LEU A 669 -2.62 -27.29 -27.35
N MET A 670 -3.00 -28.10 -26.38
CA MET A 670 -2.15 -28.45 -25.23
C MET A 670 -2.09 -29.96 -25.04
N LEU A 671 -0.93 -30.44 -24.63
CA LEU A 671 -0.64 -31.84 -24.34
C LEU A 671 -0.28 -31.95 -22.87
N ILE A 672 -0.97 -32.79 -22.10
CA ILE A 672 -0.72 -33.00 -20.67
C ILE A 672 -0.25 -34.44 -20.47
N ALA A 673 1.00 -34.65 -20.06
CA ALA A 673 1.52 -35.96 -19.69
C ALA A 673 1.54 -36.11 -18.17
N PRO A 674 0.89 -37.13 -17.60
CA PRO A 674 0.95 -37.42 -16.17
C PRO A 674 2.27 -38.07 -15.73
N ASN A 675 3.09 -38.58 -16.65
CA ASN A 675 4.40 -39.19 -16.39
C ASN A 675 4.34 -40.22 -15.24
N SER A 676 5.10 -40.01 -14.14
CA SER A 676 5.19 -40.93 -13.00
C SER A 676 4.10 -40.74 -11.94
N VAL A 677 3.14 -39.82 -12.13
CA VAL A 677 2.13 -39.52 -11.11
C VAL A 677 1.26 -40.74 -10.82
N VAL A 678 1.16 -41.10 -9.54
CA VAL A 678 0.34 -42.19 -9.02
C VAL A 678 -0.79 -41.59 -8.19
N HIS A 679 -2.04 -41.85 -8.57
CA HIS A 679 -3.21 -41.36 -7.88
C HIS A 679 -3.58 -42.25 -6.68
N LEU A 680 -3.88 -41.66 -5.53
CA LEU A 680 -4.31 -42.41 -4.34
C LEU A 680 -5.69 -43.05 -4.47
N LYS A 681 -6.52 -42.58 -5.41
CA LYS A 681 -7.86 -43.07 -5.69
C LYS A 681 -8.08 -43.14 -7.20
N PRO A 682 -8.95 -44.03 -7.69
CA PRO A 682 -9.30 -44.05 -9.09
C PRO A 682 -10.00 -42.74 -9.47
N ASN A 683 -9.85 -42.33 -10.72
CA ASN A 683 -10.44 -41.10 -11.24
C ASN A 683 -10.95 -41.31 -12.67
N ASP A 684 -12.17 -40.84 -12.94
CA ASP A 684 -12.87 -41.01 -14.23
C ASP A 684 -12.83 -39.74 -15.10
N ASP A 685 -12.00 -38.76 -14.74
CA ASP A 685 -11.82 -37.54 -15.52
C ASP A 685 -11.24 -37.86 -16.91
N PRO A 686 -11.78 -37.29 -18.01
CA PRO A 686 -11.36 -37.63 -19.38
C PRO A 686 -9.88 -37.34 -19.71
N VAL A 687 -9.24 -36.43 -18.97
CA VAL A 687 -7.85 -35.99 -19.16
C VAL A 687 -6.94 -36.59 -18.09
N PHE A 688 -7.42 -36.65 -16.84
CA PHE A 688 -6.71 -37.15 -15.67
C PHE A 688 -7.17 -38.55 -15.23
N ALA A 689 -7.69 -39.35 -16.17
CA ALA A 689 -8.17 -40.71 -15.92
C ALA A 689 -7.05 -41.57 -15.34
N ALA A 690 -7.34 -42.25 -14.23
CA ALA A 690 -6.40 -43.15 -13.58
C ALA A 690 -7.18 -44.32 -12.97
N SER A 691 -7.17 -45.45 -13.66
CA SER A 691 -7.90 -46.67 -13.29
C SER A 691 -7.00 -47.90 -13.20
N ILE A 692 -5.76 -47.83 -13.70
CA ILE A 692 -4.82 -48.95 -13.72
C ILE A 692 -4.24 -49.18 -12.32
N PRO A 693 -4.57 -50.28 -11.61
CA PRO A 693 -4.09 -50.49 -10.26
C PRO A 693 -2.60 -50.83 -10.23
N MET A 694 -1.88 -50.26 -9.27
CA MET A 694 -0.49 -50.54 -8.97
C MET A 694 -0.33 -50.82 -7.47
N ASN A 695 0.32 -51.93 -7.13
CA ASN A 695 0.61 -52.29 -5.74
C ASN A 695 2.07 -51.96 -5.41
N ALA A 696 2.28 -51.06 -4.45
CA ALA A 696 3.60 -50.71 -3.95
C ALA A 696 3.61 -50.86 -2.43
N GLN A 697 4.39 -51.83 -1.92
CA GLN A 697 4.67 -52.01 -0.49
C GLN A 697 3.41 -52.09 0.40
N GLY A 698 2.32 -52.67 -0.10
CA GLY A 698 1.06 -52.85 0.65
C GLY A 698 0.05 -51.70 0.51
N ALA A 699 0.39 -50.63 -0.23
CA ALA A 699 -0.54 -49.57 -0.61
C ALA A 699 -0.96 -49.73 -2.09
N ILE A 700 -2.25 -49.54 -2.38
CA ILE A 700 -2.80 -49.55 -3.74
C ILE A 700 -2.87 -48.11 -4.24
N GLY A 701 -2.19 -47.84 -5.36
CA GLY A 701 -2.32 -46.61 -6.14
C GLY A 701 -2.86 -46.89 -7.54
N TYR A 702 -3.18 -45.84 -8.28
CA TYR A 702 -3.76 -45.91 -9.63
C TYR A 702 -2.89 -45.13 -10.61
N LEU A 703 -2.43 -45.81 -11.66
CA LEU A 703 -1.67 -45.22 -12.74
C LEU A 703 -2.60 -44.58 -13.77
N PRO A 704 -2.13 -43.56 -14.50
CA PRO A 704 -2.91 -42.90 -15.54
C PRO A 704 -3.22 -43.82 -16.73
N ASP A 705 -4.41 -43.66 -17.30
CA ASP A 705 -4.92 -44.50 -18.39
C ASP A 705 -4.26 -44.16 -19.73
N ARG A 706 -3.76 -42.92 -19.87
CA ARG A 706 -3.11 -42.42 -21.08
C ARG A 706 -1.70 -41.92 -20.81
N TRP A 707 -0.87 -41.98 -21.85
CA TRP A 707 0.49 -41.45 -21.81
C TRP A 707 0.52 -39.92 -21.90
N VAL A 708 -0.32 -39.35 -22.75
CA VAL A 708 -0.55 -37.91 -22.91
C VAL A 708 -2.04 -37.70 -23.18
N SER A 709 -2.61 -36.69 -22.55
CA SER A 709 -4.00 -36.27 -22.73
C SER A 709 -4.02 -34.91 -23.46
N PRO A 710 -4.37 -34.88 -24.75
CA PRO A 710 -4.47 -33.65 -25.54
C PRO A 710 -5.80 -32.92 -25.29
N ILE A 711 -5.77 -31.59 -25.28
CA ILE A 711 -6.95 -30.71 -25.27
C ILE A 711 -6.75 -29.63 -26.34
N ALA A 712 -7.75 -29.42 -27.20
CA ALA A 712 -7.77 -28.29 -28.11
C ALA A 712 -8.83 -27.28 -27.70
N CYS A 713 -8.47 -26.00 -27.74
CA CYS A 713 -9.33 -24.87 -27.40
C CYS A 713 -9.38 -23.87 -28.55
N ILE A 714 -10.57 -23.39 -28.88
CA ILE A 714 -10.78 -22.30 -29.84
C ILE A 714 -11.27 -21.04 -29.11
N ASP A 715 -10.70 -19.90 -29.48
CA ASP A 715 -11.04 -18.59 -28.96
C ASP A 715 -11.72 -17.72 -30.02
N GLN A 716 -12.77 -17.01 -29.61
CA GLN A 716 -13.47 -16.01 -30.40
C GLN A 716 -13.77 -14.76 -29.58
N HIS A 717 -13.83 -13.64 -30.28
CA HIS A 717 -13.90 -12.32 -29.69
C HIS A 717 -14.96 -11.47 -30.39
N GLN A 718 -15.57 -10.54 -29.65
CA GLN A 718 -16.55 -9.60 -30.18
C GLN A 718 -16.39 -8.22 -29.55
N LEU A 719 -16.56 -7.17 -30.36
CA LEU A 719 -16.57 -5.77 -29.93
C LEU A 719 -17.89 -5.10 -30.28
N CYS A 720 -18.42 -4.34 -29.34
CA CYS A 720 -19.71 -3.65 -29.48
C CYS A 720 -19.60 -2.16 -29.18
N ASN A 721 -20.30 -1.36 -29.98
CA ASN A 721 -20.48 0.07 -29.76
C ASN A 721 -21.83 0.29 -29.04
N PRO A 722 -21.83 0.64 -27.74
CA PRO A 722 -23.06 0.82 -26.97
C PRO A 722 -23.87 2.06 -27.38
N ASN A 723 -23.35 2.93 -28.25
CA ASN A 723 -24.08 4.12 -28.70
C ASN A 723 -25.11 3.82 -29.79
N ASN A 724 -24.97 2.68 -30.48
CA ASN A 724 -25.83 2.28 -31.59
C ASN A 724 -26.18 0.77 -31.57
N ASP A 725 -25.78 0.08 -30.49
CA ASP A 725 -25.97 -1.36 -30.26
C ASP A 725 -25.47 -2.27 -31.38
N LYS A 726 -24.50 -1.81 -32.18
CA LYS A 726 -23.85 -2.61 -33.22
C LYS A 726 -22.64 -3.35 -32.66
N CYS A 727 -22.48 -4.59 -33.08
CA CYS A 727 -21.35 -5.44 -32.71
C CYS A 727 -20.68 -6.04 -33.96
N THR A 728 -19.40 -6.36 -33.85
CA THR A 728 -18.75 -7.28 -34.79
C THR A 728 -19.37 -8.69 -34.65
N PRO A 729 -19.26 -9.55 -35.67
CA PRO A 729 -19.38 -11.00 -35.45
C PRO A 729 -18.34 -11.51 -34.44
N LEU A 730 -18.53 -12.73 -33.95
CA LEU A 730 -17.49 -13.47 -33.23
C LEU A 730 -16.39 -13.84 -34.22
N LEU A 731 -15.17 -13.38 -33.94
CA LEU A 731 -14.02 -13.49 -34.84
C LEU A 731 -12.75 -13.82 -34.04
N ASP A 732 -11.72 -14.31 -34.72
CA ASP A 732 -10.36 -14.39 -34.18
C ASP A 732 -9.81 -12.99 -33.86
N ARG A 733 -8.77 -12.94 -33.01
CA ARG A 733 -8.18 -11.68 -32.53
C ARG A 733 -7.67 -10.76 -33.64
N GLN A 734 -7.23 -11.32 -34.77
CA GLN A 734 -6.70 -10.53 -35.89
C GLN A 734 -7.85 -9.86 -36.65
N ARG A 735 -8.85 -10.64 -37.06
CA ARG A 735 -10.02 -10.14 -37.81
C ARG A 735 -10.96 -9.29 -36.97
N LEU A 736 -11.00 -9.49 -35.65
CA LEU A 736 -11.80 -8.68 -34.73
C LEU A 736 -11.54 -7.18 -34.93
N VAL A 737 -10.26 -6.80 -34.89
CA VAL A 737 -9.88 -5.38 -34.93
C VAL A 737 -10.09 -4.82 -36.33
N GLU A 738 -9.74 -5.59 -37.36
CA GLU A 738 -10.02 -5.21 -38.76
C GLU A 738 -11.52 -4.97 -38.99
N SER A 739 -12.38 -5.82 -38.42
CA SER A 739 -13.84 -5.69 -38.48
C SER A 739 -14.34 -4.48 -37.67
N ALA A 740 -13.79 -4.25 -36.48
CA ALA A 740 -14.16 -3.14 -35.61
C ALA A 740 -13.78 -1.77 -36.18
N MET A 741 -12.72 -1.70 -36.99
CA MET A 741 -12.27 -0.48 -37.66
C MET A 741 -13.08 -0.13 -38.91
N LYS A 742 -14.01 -0.99 -39.36
CA LYS A 742 -14.91 -0.66 -40.48
C LYS A 742 -15.96 0.36 -40.05
N ASP A 743 -16.33 1.25 -40.98
CA ASP A 743 -17.35 2.30 -40.77
C ASP A 743 -18.69 1.77 -40.26
N SER A 744 -19.00 0.48 -40.51
CA SER A 744 -20.22 -0.18 -40.05
C SER A 744 -20.46 -0.10 -38.53
N LEU A 745 -19.39 -0.10 -37.72
CA LEU A 745 -19.47 -0.03 -36.25
C LEU A 745 -19.56 1.42 -35.75
N ALA A 746 -19.22 2.40 -36.60
CA ALA A 746 -19.27 3.84 -36.36
C ALA A 746 -18.61 4.26 -35.02
N LEU A 747 -17.38 3.81 -34.79
CA LEU A 747 -16.62 4.14 -33.59
C LEU A 747 -16.11 5.59 -33.63
N ASN A 748 -16.15 6.29 -32.50
CA ASN A 748 -15.49 7.59 -32.35
C ASN A 748 -14.00 7.43 -32.00
N ALA A 749 -13.26 8.56 -31.99
CA ALA A 749 -11.82 8.55 -31.74
C ALA A 749 -11.41 7.87 -30.42
N ALA A 750 -12.14 8.12 -29.32
CA ALA A 750 -11.85 7.48 -28.04
C ALA A 750 -12.09 5.96 -28.10
N GLN A 751 -13.19 5.53 -28.72
CA GLN A 751 -13.51 4.12 -28.90
C GLN A 751 -12.46 3.40 -29.77
N ILE A 752 -12.03 4.01 -30.87
CA ILE A 752 -11.01 3.42 -31.75
C ILE A 752 -9.68 3.25 -31.02
N VAL A 753 -9.22 4.26 -30.27
CA VAL A 753 -7.99 4.13 -29.47
C VAL A 753 -8.15 3.01 -28.42
N THR A 754 -9.32 2.87 -27.80
CA THR A 754 -9.60 1.78 -26.85
C THR A 754 -9.55 0.42 -27.54
N ALA A 755 -10.08 0.29 -28.76
CA ALA A 755 -9.99 -0.92 -29.56
C ALA A 755 -8.54 -1.23 -29.97
N GLN A 756 -7.72 -0.23 -30.27
CA GLN A 756 -6.28 -0.41 -30.55
C GLN A 756 -5.50 -0.86 -29.31
N ARG A 757 -5.82 -0.35 -28.12
CA ARG A 757 -5.23 -0.87 -26.87
C ARG A 757 -5.59 -2.33 -26.68
N LEU A 758 -6.88 -2.66 -26.80
CA LEU A 758 -7.34 -4.04 -26.68
C LEU A 758 -6.65 -4.96 -27.70
N ARG A 759 -6.44 -4.51 -28.95
CA ARG A 759 -5.68 -5.26 -29.96
C ARG A 759 -4.34 -5.73 -29.41
N LEU A 760 -3.53 -4.83 -28.84
CA LEU A 760 -2.21 -5.21 -28.33
C LEU A 760 -2.33 -6.18 -27.14
N VAL A 761 -3.29 -5.93 -26.24
CA VAL A 761 -3.55 -6.85 -25.12
C VAL A 761 -3.91 -8.26 -25.58
N LEU A 762 -4.76 -8.37 -26.62
CA LEU A 762 -5.15 -9.66 -27.20
C LEU A 762 -3.98 -10.38 -27.87
N TRP A 763 -2.98 -9.63 -28.34
CA TRP A 763 -1.79 -10.19 -28.97
C TRP A 763 -0.75 -10.69 -27.97
N GLU A 764 -0.60 -10.04 -26.82
CA GLU A 764 0.47 -10.35 -25.86
C GLU A 764 0.05 -11.31 -24.75
N SER A 765 -1.23 -11.34 -24.36
CA SER A 765 -1.60 -11.83 -23.01
C SER A 765 -2.90 -12.64 -22.91
N SER A 766 -3.74 -12.66 -23.94
CA SER A 766 -5.14 -13.07 -23.77
C SER A 766 -5.46 -14.51 -24.15
N LEU A 767 -4.51 -15.33 -24.60
CA LEU A 767 -4.78 -16.71 -25.05
C LEU A 767 -4.20 -17.74 -24.08
N PHE A 768 -4.83 -18.92 -24.03
CA PHE A 768 -4.34 -20.04 -23.22
C PHE A 768 -2.91 -20.41 -23.57
N TYR A 769 -2.55 -20.33 -24.85
CA TYR A 769 -1.19 -20.57 -25.34
C TYR A 769 -0.11 -19.81 -24.55
N HIS A 770 -0.24 -18.48 -24.40
CA HIS A 770 0.79 -17.66 -23.74
C HIS A 770 0.91 -17.98 -22.24
N THR A 771 -0.22 -18.21 -21.58
CA THR A 771 -0.25 -18.59 -20.16
C THR A 771 0.35 -19.97 -19.94
N ILE A 772 0.03 -20.96 -20.78
CA ILE A 772 0.58 -22.32 -20.69
C ILE A 772 2.07 -22.34 -21.03
N TRP A 773 2.48 -21.64 -22.09
CA TRP A 773 3.87 -21.62 -22.54
C TRP A 773 4.81 -21.04 -21.48
N THR A 774 4.39 -19.99 -20.77
CA THR A 774 5.19 -19.36 -19.71
C THR A 774 5.16 -20.09 -18.37
N GLN A 775 4.03 -20.71 -18.00
CA GLN A 775 3.87 -21.40 -16.71
C GLN A 775 4.19 -22.90 -16.76
N THR A 776 4.28 -23.47 -17.97
CA THR A 776 4.45 -24.92 -18.18
C THR A 776 3.48 -25.71 -17.29
N GLN A 777 3.90 -26.80 -16.64
CA GLN A 777 3.02 -27.60 -15.79
C GLN A 777 2.47 -26.86 -14.54
N SER A 778 2.99 -25.68 -14.18
CA SER A 778 2.55 -24.97 -12.97
C SER A 778 1.17 -24.32 -13.08
N PHE A 779 0.60 -24.18 -14.29
CA PHE A 779 -0.79 -23.73 -14.42
C PHE A 779 -1.80 -24.77 -13.91
N LEU A 780 -1.41 -26.05 -13.84
CA LEU A 780 -2.29 -27.15 -13.45
C LEU A 780 -2.54 -27.15 -11.94
N ARG A 781 -3.81 -27.03 -11.54
CA ARG A 781 -4.26 -27.27 -10.16
C ARG A 781 -4.02 -28.72 -9.72
N ALA A 782 -4.05 -29.67 -10.65
CA ALA A 782 -3.65 -31.05 -10.41
C ALA A 782 -2.18 -31.16 -9.98
N GLN A 783 -1.27 -30.36 -10.55
CA GLN A 783 0.16 -30.36 -10.19
C GLN A 783 0.38 -29.87 -8.75
N GLU A 784 -0.44 -28.93 -8.27
CA GLU A 784 -0.39 -28.46 -6.87
C GLU A 784 -0.78 -29.55 -5.85
N LYS A 785 -1.43 -30.63 -6.32
CA LYS A 785 -1.88 -31.77 -5.50
C LYS A 785 -0.92 -32.97 -5.57
N VAL A 786 0.26 -32.81 -6.15
CA VAL A 786 1.27 -33.86 -6.25
C VAL A 786 2.38 -33.62 -5.21
N ALA A 787 2.63 -34.61 -4.36
CA ALA A 787 3.76 -34.65 -3.44
C ALA A 787 4.77 -35.73 -3.91
N GLY A 788 5.91 -35.31 -4.44
CA GLY A 788 6.83 -36.20 -5.16
C GLY A 788 6.20 -36.69 -6.46
N ILE A 789 5.74 -37.94 -6.49
CA ILE A 789 4.92 -38.51 -7.57
C ILE A 789 3.54 -38.97 -7.08
N THR A 790 3.22 -38.76 -5.81
CA THR A 790 1.93 -39.17 -5.23
C THR A 790 0.91 -38.07 -5.44
N GLY A 791 -0.11 -38.32 -6.27
CA GLY A 791 -1.23 -37.42 -6.52
C GLY A 791 -2.37 -37.62 -5.52
N LEU A 792 -2.81 -36.54 -4.88
CA LEU A 792 -4.02 -36.54 -4.06
C LEU A 792 -5.28 -36.77 -4.93
N PRO A 793 -6.41 -37.20 -4.33
CA PRO A 793 -7.65 -37.39 -5.07
C PRO A 793 -8.07 -36.15 -5.88
N LEU A 794 -8.43 -36.40 -7.14
CA LEU A 794 -8.96 -35.41 -8.06
C LEU A 794 -10.47 -35.64 -8.25
N PRO A 795 -11.27 -34.59 -8.46
CA PRO A 795 -12.66 -34.71 -8.89
C PRO A 795 -12.73 -35.21 -10.35
N SER A 796 -13.87 -35.79 -10.73
CA SER A 796 -14.12 -36.33 -12.08
C SER A 796 -14.24 -35.26 -13.17
N ASN A 797 -14.32 -33.98 -12.79
CA ASN A 797 -14.32 -32.84 -13.70
C ASN A 797 -13.09 -31.94 -13.52
N GLN A 798 -11.97 -32.51 -13.08
CA GLN A 798 -10.71 -31.79 -12.88
C GLN A 798 -10.27 -31.03 -14.14
N TRP A 799 -10.43 -31.59 -15.34
CA TRP A 799 -10.06 -30.90 -16.58
C TRP A 799 -10.85 -29.59 -16.80
N GLU A 800 -12.14 -29.56 -16.45
CA GLU A 800 -12.96 -28.34 -16.50
C GLU A 800 -12.48 -27.32 -15.47
N ILE A 801 -12.05 -27.78 -14.29
CA ILE A 801 -11.44 -26.93 -13.26
C ILE A 801 -10.14 -26.31 -13.78
N GLU A 802 -9.31 -27.07 -14.50
CA GLU A 802 -8.10 -26.54 -15.14
C GLU A 802 -8.44 -25.47 -16.17
N MET A 803 -9.38 -25.73 -17.07
CA MET A 803 -9.79 -24.77 -18.11
C MET A 803 -10.40 -23.51 -17.48
N SER A 804 -11.21 -23.67 -16.43
CA SER A 804 -11.79 -22.56 -15.66
C SER A 804 -10.72 -21.71 -14.98
N ALA A 805 -9.68 -22.34 -14.42
CA ALA A 805 -8.56 -21.63 -13.79
C ALA A 805 -7.72 -20.86 -14.82
N LEU A 806 -7.47 -21.45 -16.00
CA LEU A 806 -6.82 -20.77 -17.11
C LEU A 806 -7.64 -19.57 -17.61
N PHE A 807 -8.95 -19.73 -17.77
CA PHE A 807 -9.84 -18.63 -18.20
C PHE A 807 -9.89 -17.48 -17.19
N ASN A 808 -9.93 -17.79 -15.90
CA ASN A 808 -9.81 -16.77 -14.85
C ASN A 808 -8.46 -16.03 -14.92
N THR A 809 -7.37 -16.75 -15.17
CA THR A 809 -6.02 -16.18 -15.29
C THR A 809 -5.92 -15.23 -16.47
N THR A 810 -6.40 -15.62 -17.65
CA THR A 810 -6.34 -14.76 -18.85
C THR A 810 -7.26 -13.54 -18.73
N LEU A 811 -8.41 -13.64 -18.06
CA LEU A 811 -9.28 -12.51 -17.76
C LEU A 811 -8.65 -11.53 -16.75
N ALA A 812 -7.96 -12.02 -15.73
CA ALA A 812 -7.17 -11.17 -14.85
C ALA A 812 -6.04 -10.45 -15.62
N ASN A 813 -5.37 -11.17 -16.53
CA ASN A 813 -4.30 -10.60 -17.35
C ASN A 813 -4.80 -9.50 -18.30
N LEU A 814 -5.98 -9.70 -18.90
CA LEU A 814 -6.67 -8.66 -19.69
C LEU A 814 -6.84 -7.36 -18.90
N GLN A 815 -7.26 -7.43 -17.63
CA GLN A 815 -7.41 -6.23 -16.78
C GLN A 815 -6.05 -5.55 -16.50
N TYR A 816 -5.00 -6.33 -16.20
CA TYR A 816 -3.65 -5.82 -15.95
C TYR A 816 -3.08 -5.10 -17.17
N HIS A 817 -3.04 -5.74 -18.33
CA HIS A 817 -2.49 -5.15 -19.55
C HIS A 817 -3.29 -3.92 -20.01
N MET A 818 -4.61 -3.91 -19.81
CA MET A 818 -5.41 -2.71 -20.05
C MET A 818 -4.97 -1.56 -19.13
N MET A 819 -4.72 -1.83 -17.84
CA MET A 819 -4.26 -0.82 -16.88
C MET A 819 -2.82 -0.34 -17.16
N GLU A 820 -1.92 -1.22 -17.64
CA GLU A 820 -0.49 -0.93 -17.90
C GLU A 820 -0.25 0.27 -18.81
N TYR A 821 -1.14 0.52 -19.78
CA TYR A 821 -1.02 1.68 -20.66
C TYR A 821 -0.91 3.00 -19.88
N ALA A 822 -1.70 3.17 -18.82
CA ALA A 822 -1.72 4.38 -18.00
C ALA A 822 -0.87 4.25 -16.73
N ALA A 823 -0.72 3.03 -16.21
CA ALA A 823 0.03 2.76 -14.99
C ALA A 823 1.55 2.65 -15.23
N GLY A 824 1.99 2.32 -16.44
CA GLY A 824 3.37 1.89 -16.72
C GLY A 824 3.59 0.42 -16.35
N SER A 825 4.72 -0.15 -16.80
CA SER A 825 5.07 -1.55 -16.54
C SER A 825 5.20 -1.85 -15.04
N PHE A 826 4.67 -3.00 -14.64
CA PHE A 826 4.77 -3.53 -13.28
C PHE A 826 5.90 -4.56 -13.12
N VAL A 827 6.83 -4.62 -14.07
CA VAL A 827 7.87 -5.66 -14.16
C VAL A 827 9.24 -5.03 -14.14
N PRO A 828 10.26 -5.64 -13.49
CA PRO A 828 11.54 -4.96 -13.22
C PRO A 828 12.48 -5.17 -14.41
N VAL A 829 11.92 -5.05 -15.61
CA VAL A 829 12.57 -5.29 -16.89
C VAL A 829 12.54 -3.97 -17.65
N ALA A 830 13.61 -3.67 -18.37
CA ALA A 830 13.67 -2.48 -19.21
C ALA A 830 12.57 -2.55 -20.29
N VAL A 831 11.68 -1.55 -20.27
CA VAL A 831 10.60 -1.36 -21.24
C VAL A 831 10.84 -0.05 -21.99
N ASN A 832 10.71 -0.10 -23.30
CA ASN A 832 10.65 1.09 -24.14
C ASN A 832 9.20 1.57 -24.22
N ILE A 833 8.98 2.85 -23.98
CA ILE A 833 7.65 3.43 -24.00
C ILE A 833 7.45 4.07 -25.37
N THR A 834 6.43 3.62 -26.08
CA THR A 834 6.00 4.26 -27.32
C THR A 834 4.84 5.19 -27.00
N GLU A 835 5.05 6.47 -27.26
CA GLU A 835 4.07 7.54 -27.11
C GLU A 835 3.47 7.88 -28.48
N PRO A 836 2.28 7.36 -28.86
CA PRO A 836 1.75 7.52 -30.22
C PRO A 836 1.46 8.98 -30.59
N TRP A 837 1.28 9.85 -29.59
CA TRP A 837 1.01 11.28 -29.76
C TRP A 837 2.25 12.10 -30.11
N ASP A 838 3.46 11.56 -29.92
CA ASP A 838 4.72 12.22 -30.28
C ASP A 838 5.11 11.97 -31.74
N ASN A 839 4.37 11.11 -32.46
CA ASN A 839 4.59 10.91 -33.89
C ASN A 839 4.12 12.16 -34.67
N PRO A 840 5.02 12.92 -35.31
CA PRO A 840 4.66 14.15 -36.04
C PRO A 840 3.78 13.89 -37.27
N SER A 841 3.64 12.63 -37.69
CA SER A 841 2.79 12.20 -38.80
C SER A 841 1.37 11.78 -38.37
N ALA A 842 1.08 11.74 -37.07
CA ALA A 842 -0.22 11.35 -36.56
C ALA A 842 -1.23 12.50 -36.68
N ASP A 843 -2.45 12.19 -37.09
CA ASP A 843 -3.54 13.17 -37.08
C ASP A 843 -3.81 13.69 -35.66
N ALA A 844 -4.01 15.00 -35.54
CA ALA A 844 -4.07 15.69 -34.26
C ALA A 844 -5.24 15.22 -33.37
N GLY A 845 -6.36 14.80 -33.97
CA GLY A 845 -7.50 14.24 -33.24
C GLY A 845 -7.16 12.90 -32.60
N TRP A 846 -6.43 12.05 -33.31
CA TRP A 846 -5.94 10.77 -32.81
C TRP A 846 -4.88 10.93 -31.73
N ALA A 847 -3.89 11.81 -31.94
CA ALA A 847 -2.84 12.09 -30.97
C ALA A 847 -3.43 12.56 -29.62
N ALA A 848 -4.40 13.48 -29.65
CA ALA A 848 -5.10 13.93 -28.45
C ALA A 848 -5.87 12.80 -27.77
N ALA A 849 -6.52 11.91 -28.53
CA ALA A 849 -7.25 10.77 -27.97
C ALA A 849 -6.32 9.77 -27.26
N TYR A 850 -5.17 9.43 -27.84
CA TYR A 850 -4.16 8.59 -27.19
C TYR A 850 -3.66 9.21 -25.89
N LYS A 851 -3.24 10.49 -25.92
CA LYS A 851 -2.70 11.18 -24.74
C LYS A 851 -3.73 11.30 -23.61
N ASN A 852 -4.99 11.56 -23.94
CA ASN A 852 -6.05 11.65 -22.95
C ASN A 852 -6.28 10.33 -22.20
N MET A 853 -5.93 9.18 -22.78
CA MET A 853 -6.08 7.89 -22.09
C MET A 853 -5.13 7.71 -20.91
N CYS A 854 -4.02 8.45 -20.87
CA CYS A 854 -3.10 8.46 -19.73
C CYS A 854 -3.74 8.96 -18.43
N TYR A 855 -4.71 9.86 -18.55
CA TYR A 855 -5.38 10.51 -17.42
C TYR A 855 -6.77 9.95 -17.18
N ASN A 856 -7.03 8.74 -17.69
CA ASN A 856 -8.38 8.18 -17.79
C ASN A 856 -8.48 6.75 -17.25
N GLN A 857 -7.48 6.27 -16.51
CA GLN A 857 -7.51 4.97 -15.85
C GLN A 857 -7.86 5.14 -14.38
N ARG A 858 -8.89 4.43 -13.90
CA ARG A 858 -9.29 4.46 -12.49
C ARG A 858 -8.85 3.21 -11.74
N THR A 859 -8.60 3.38 -10.44
CA THR A 859 -8.27 2.31 -9.50
C THR A 859 -9.00 2.51 -8.17
N LYS A 860 -9.08 1.47 -7.34
CA LYS A 860 -9.52 1.56 -5.94
C LYS A 860 -8.35 1.77 -4.97
N GLU A 861 -7.11 1.61 -5.44
CA GLU A 861 -5.91 1.90 -4.65
C GLU A 861 -5.90 3.36 -4.18
N THR A 862 -5.53 3.58 -2.92
CA THR A 862 -5.61 4.89 -2.27
C THR A 862 -4.29 5.63 -2.25
N GLN A 863 -3.15 4.94 -2.10
CA GLN A 863 -1.82 5.54 -1.86
C GLN A 863 -1.83 6.70 -0.84
N GLY A 864 -2.65 6.59 0.22
CA GLY A 864 -2.76 7.66 1.22
C GLY A 864 -3.39 8.96 0.70
N THR A 865 -4.25 8.91 -0.32
CA THR A 865 -5.04 10.05 -0.80
C THR A 865 -6.51 9.96 -0.37
N LEU A 866 -7.18 11.10 -0.27
CA LEU A 866 -8.60 11.22 0.08
C LEU A 866 -9.36 11.97 -1.02
N ASN A 867 -10.57 11.48 -1.30
CA ASN A 867 -11.49 12.11 -2.26
C ASN A 867 -12.53 12.95 -1.53
N PHE A 868 -12.89 14.09 -2.11
CA PHE A 868 -13.95 14.98 -1.64
C PHE A 868 -14.94 15.26 -2.77
N SER A 869 -16.23 15.25 -2.46
CA SER A 869 -17.27 15.65 -3.40
C SER A 869 -17.22 17.17 -3.60
N ILE A 870 -16.98 17.62 -4.84
CA ILE A 870 -16.94 19.05 -5.16
C ILE A 870 -18.32 19.68 -4.92
N LEU A 871 -19.40 18.97 -5.27
CA LEU A 871 -20.76 19.40 -4.97
C LEU A 871 -20.99 19.50 -3.44
N GLY A 872 -20.55 18.50 -2.68
CA GLY A 872 -20.69 18.49 -1.22
C GLY A 872 -19.97 19.67 -0.56
N LEU A 873 -18.73 19.93 -0.96
CA LEU A 873 -17.95 21.10 -0.51
C LEU A 873 -18.63 22.41 -0.92
N GLY A 874 -19.11 22.50 -2.17
CA GLY A 874 -19.80 23.68 -2.68
C GLY A 874 -21.07 24.01 -1.89
N LEU A 875 -21.90 23.01 -1.57
CA LEU A 875 -23.10 23.20 -0.76
C LEU A 875 -22.76 23.60 0.69
N LEU A 876 -21.76 22.95 1.29
CA LEU A 876 -21.33 23.25 2.65
C LEU A 876 -20.83 24.70 2.80
N PHE A 877 -19.88 25.10 1.95
CA PHE A 877 -19.32 26.45 2.00
C PHE A 877 -20.33 27.51 1.56
N GLY A 878 -21.15 27.21 0.55
CA GLY A 878 -22.20 28.11 0.09
C GLY A 878 -23.26 28.40 1.15
N LEU A 879 -23.82 27.36 1.78
CA LEU A 879 -24.82 27.51 2.84
C LEU A 879 -24.22 28.12 4.12
N GLY A 880 -23.01 27.71 4.49
CA GLY A 880 -22.31 28.27 5.66
C GLY A 880 -22.01 29.75 5.50
N LEU A 881 -21.51 30.17 4.33
CA LEU A 881 -21.24 31.58 4.04
C LEU A 881 -22.54 32.40 4.04
N TYR A 882 -23.63 31.87 3.48
CA TYR A 882 -24.94 32.50 3.54
C TYR A 882 -25.39 32.77 4.98
N ILE A 883 -25.28 31.78 5.87
CA ILE A 883 -25.61 31.93 7.31
C ILE A 883 -24.74 33.01 7.97
N ILE A 884 -23.43 33.00 7.70
CA ILE A 884 -22.49 33.98 8.27
C ILE A 884 -22.87 35.40 7.83
N VAL A 885 -23.06 35.62 6.53
CA VAL A 885 -23.45 36.94 5.98
C VAL A 885 -24.79 37.38 6.55
N LEU A 886 -25.79 36.49 6.57
CA LEU A 886 -27.11 36.78 7.13
C LEU A 886 -27.00 37.23 8.60
N SER A 887 -26.14 36.60 9.40
CA SER A 887 -25.97 36.96 10.81
C SER A 887 -25.47 38.39 11.06
N PHE A 888 -24.66 38.94 10.15
CA PHE A 888 -24.15 40.31 10.27
C PHE A 888 -25.18 41.37 9.89
N ILE A 889 -26.02 41.07 8.90
CA ILE A 889 -26.99 42.04 8.37
C ILE A 889 -28.37 41.92 9.01
N LEU A 890 -28.68 40.81 9.69
CA LEU A 890 -30.01 40.54 10.24
C LEU A 890 -30.51 41.64 11.18
N GLU A 891 -29.69 42.09 12.13
CA GLU A 891 -30.08 43.14 13.09
C GLU A 891 -30.40 44.45 12.36
N PHE A 892 -29.53 44.87 11.42
CA PHE A 892 -29.72 46.08 10.62
C PHE A 892 -30.97 46.00 9.73
N LEU A 893 -31.13 44.90 9.00
CA LEU A 893 -32.29 44.69 8.12
C LEU A 893 -33.59 44.69 8.91
N MET A 894 -33.62 44.01 10.06
CA MET A 894 -34.82 43.95 10.88
C MET A 894 -35.16 45.29 11.51
N ALA A 895 -34.16 46.04 11.99
CA ALA A 895 -34.37 47.41 12.48
C ALA A 895 -34.94 48.33 11.38
N TRP A 896 -34.40 48.23 10.17
CA TRP A 896 -34.88 48.98 9.00
C TRP A 896 -36.32 48.59 8.63
N ILE A 897 -36.62 47.28 8.53
CA ILE A 897 -37.96 46.77 8.21
C ILE A 897 -38.99 47.18 9.27
N GLN A 898 -38.65 47.05 10.56
CA GLN A 898 -39.55 47.38 11.66
C GLN A 898 -39.86 48.88 11.71
N LYS A 899 -38.86 49.73 11.40
CA LYS A 899 -39.05 51.18 11.27
C LYS A 899 -39.90 51.53 10.05
N TRP A 900 -39.65 50.90 8.91
CA TRP A 900 -40.36 51.15 7.65
C TRP A 900 -41.83 50.70 7.71
N LEU A 901 -42.11 49.51 8.25
CA LEU A 901 -43.47 48.97 8.36
C LEU A 901 -44.27 49.51 9.55
N GLY A 902 -43.61 50.22 10.48
CA GLY A 902 -44.23 50.69 11.73
C GLY A 902 -44.64 49.57 12.70
N ARG A 903 -44.30 48.31 12.41
CA ARG A 903 -44.68 47.12 13.20
C ARG A 903 -43.45 46.55 13.90
N GLY A 904 -43.62 46.14 15.17
CA GLY A 904 -42.53 45.52 15.94
C GLY A 904 -41.53 46.49 16.57
N ILE A 905 -41.78 47.82 16.51
CA ILE A 905 -40.91 48.86 17.10
C ILE A 905 -40.64 48.62 18.59
N LEU A 906 -41.63 48.13 19.35
CA LEU A 906 -41.45 47.82 20.78
C LEU A 906 -40.44 46.67 21.01
N ARG A 907 -40.37 45.72 20.09
CA ARG A 907 -39.42 44.59 20.15
C ARG A 907 -38.02 45.04 19.75
N ALA A 908 -37.91 45.95 18.78
CA ALA A 908 -36.66 46.62 18.38
C ALA A 908 -36.03 47.38 19.55
N ARG A 909 -36.80 48.30 20.16
CA ARG A 909 -36.35 49.10 21.31
C ARG A 909 -35.96 48.24 22.51
N ARG A 910 -36.63 47.10 22.70
CA ARG A 910 -36.25 46.16 23.77
C ARG A 910 -34.90 45.50 23.49
N TRP A 911 -34.64 45.08 22.25
CA TRP A 911 -33.36 44.51 21.86
C TRP A 911 -32.19 45.47 22.10
N GLU A 912 -32.37 46.75 21.78
CA GLU A 912 -31.40 47.83 22.07
C GLU A 912 -31.22 47.99 23.58
N ARG A 913 -32.32 48.16 24.33
CA ARG A 913 -32.28 48.41 25.78
C ARG A 913 -31.66 47.26 26.59
N ASP A 914 -31.91 46.03 26.17
CA ASP A 914 -31.43 44.84 26.89
C ASP A 914 -29.94 44.56 26.60
N ALA A 915 -29.27 45.36 25.76
CA ALA A 915 -27.82 45.26 25.51
C ALA A 915 -27.00 45.68 26.75
N THR A 916 -25.88 45.01 27.02
CA THR A 916 -25.07 45.23 28.24
C THR A 916 -24.67 46.70 28.46
N LEU A 917 -24.23 47.41 27.42
CA LEU A 917 -23.81 48.80 27.56
C LEU A 917 -25.00 49.74 27.85
N GLN A 918 -26.17 49.41 27.31
CA GLN A 918 -27.42 50.14 27.60
C GLN A 918 -27.90 49.89 29.03
N GLN A 919 -27.72 48.67 29.55
CA GLN A 919 -27.98 48.37 30.96
C GLN A 919 -27.01 49.10 31.90
N MET A 920 -25.72 49.13 31.56
CA MET A 920 -24.72 49.90 32.30
C MET A 920 -25.15 51.38 32.36
N ARG A 921 -25.49 51.99 31.22
CA ARG A 921 -25.97 53.38 31.16
C ARG A 921 -27.16 53.61 32.09
N LEU A 922 -28.18 52.73 32.02
CA LEU A 922 -29.36 52.83 32.88
C LEU A 922 -29.03 52.78 34.38
N LEU A 923 -28.04 52.00 34.79
CA LEU A 923 -27.60 51.94 36.19
C LEU A 923 -26.96 53.26 36.64
N TYR A 924 -26.10 53.85 35.82
CA TYR A 924 -25.49 55.16 36.11
C TYR A 924 -26.52 56.29 36.12
N GLU A 925 -27.46 56.30 35.17
CA GLU A 925 -28.57 57.25 35.14
C GLU A 925 -29.45 57.16 36.39
N ILE A 926 -29.74 55.95 36.89
CA ILE A 926 -30.52 55.74 38.13
C ILE A 926 -29.77 56.26 39.36
N GLN A 927 -28.44 56.16 39.37
CA GLN A 927 -27.59 56.72 40.42
C GLN A 927 -27.38 58.23 40.28
N GLY A 928 -28.01 58.88 39.30
CA GLY A 928 -27.84 60.31 39.03
C GLY A 928 -26.44 60.69 38.56
N SER A 929 -25.71 59.75 37.96
CA SER A 929 -24.32 59.91 37.53
C SER A 929 -24.22 59.92 36.00
N GLY A 930 -23.70 61.00 35.42
CA GLY A 930 -23.53 61.09 33.97
C GLY A 930 -24.75 61.62 33.22
N ASP A 931 -24.56 62.59 32.33
CA ASP A 931 -25.50 62.86 31.24
C ASP A 931 -25.13 62.02 30.02
N TRP A 932 -26.02 61.11 29.60
CA TRP A 932 -25.77 60.13 28.53
C TRP A 932 -26.58 60.41 27.26
N LYS A 933 -25.97 60.19 26.09
CA LYS A 933 -26.60 60.21 24.76
C LYS A 933 -26.49 58.83 24.08
N GLY A 934 -27.26 58.62 23.01
CA GLY A 934 -27.32 57.34 22.28
C GLY A 934 -28.29 56.35 22.93
N THR A 935 -29.50 56.79 23.27
CA THR A 935 -30.45 55.99 24.07
C THR A 935 -31.10 54.83 23.33
N THR A 936 -30.93 54.79 22.01
CA THR A 936 -31.41 53.76 21.07
C THR A 936 -30.27 53.18 20.22
N GLU A 937 -29.03 53.37 20.64
CA GLU A 937 -27.83 52.92 19.91
C GLU A 937 -27.08 51.88 20.74
N ASP A 938 -26.31 50.98 20.13
CA ASP A 938 -25.60 49.95 20.89
C ASP A 938 -24.47 50.51 21.79
N PHE A 939 -23.99 51.72 21.52
CA PHE A 939 -22.89 52.38 22.23
C PHE A 939 -23.33 53.72 22.84
N PRO A 940 -23.85 53.73 24.08
CA PRO A 940 -24.15 54.97 24.78
C PRO A 940 -22.84 55.70 25.16
N CYS A 941 -22.86 57.03 25.08
CA CYS A 941 -21.69 57.88 25.40
C CYS A 941 -22.11 59.00 26.34
N THR A 942 -21.20 59.47 27.20
CA THR A 942 -21.43 60.71 27.95
C THR A 942 -21.46 61.90 27.00
N VAL A 943 -22.24 62.92 27.34
CA VAL A 943 -22.36 64.15 26.53
C VAL A 943 -21.09 65.00 26.64
N SER A 944 -20.48 65.01 27.82
CA SER A 944 -19.45 65.94 28.28
C SER A 944 -18.10 65.27 28.60
N GLY A 945 -18.00 63.94 28.56
CA GLY A 945 -16.75 63.23 28.90
C GLY A 945 -16.48 63.11 30.41
N GLU A 946 -17.52 63.04 31.22
CA GLU A 946 -17.43 62.97 32.68
C GLU A 946 -16.60 61.80 33.23
N TYR A 947 -15.92 62.04 34.36
CA TYR A 947 -15.17 61.04 35.11
C TYR A 947 -16.06 60.44 36.20
N PHE A 948 -16.06 59.10 36.33
CA PHE A 948 -16.81 58.37 37.34
C PHE A 948 -15.87 57.83 38.43
N GLY A 949 -16.26 57.94 39.70
CA GLY A 949 -15.59 57.23 40.80
C GLY A 949 -16.02 55.76 40.86
N HIS A 950 -15.13 54.87 41.31
CA HIS A 950 -15.46 53.46 41.60
C HIS A 950 -14.82 53.02 42.93
N ASP A 951 -15.44 52.02 43.56
CA ASP A 951 -14.97 51.22 44.70
C ASP A 951 -15.33 51.65 46.14
N GLU A 952 -16.62 51.89 46.43
CA GLU A 952 -17.14 51.57 47.77
C GLU A 952 -18.37 50.67 47.64
N GLU A 953 -18.29 49.46 48.21
CA GLU A 953 -19.42 48.55 48.35
C GLU A 953 -20.51 49.26 49.17
N VAL A 954 -21.58 49.69 48.52
CA VAL A 954 -22.77 50.15 49.23
C VAL A 954 -23.44 48.91 49.82
N ILE A 955 -23.06 48.55 51.05
CA ILE A 955 -23.86 47.65 51.89
C ILE A 955 -25.13 48.44 52.26
N SER A 956 -26.12 48.42 51.37
CA SER A 956 -27.43 48.98 51.66
C SER A 956 -28.14 48.08 52.67
N SER A 957 -28.21 48.52 53.93
CA SER A 957 -29.20 48.07 54.90
C SER A 957 -30.54 48.81 54.75
N THR A 958 -30.74 49.53 53.64
CA THR A 958 -31.93 50.36 53.43
C THR A 958 -32.94 49.64 52.55
N THR A 959 -34.10 49.35 53.12
CA THR A 959 -35.31 48.95 52.40
C THR A 959 -35.63 50.06 51.40
N VAL A 960 -35.50 49.77 50.10
CA VAL A 960 -35.94 50.68 49.04
C VAL A 960 -37.47 50.75 49.11
N GLU A 961 -37.99 51.86 49.62
CA GLU A 961 -39.41 52.20 49.44
C GLU A 961 -39.69 52.36 47.94
N VAL A 962 -40.52 51.46 47.44
CA VAL A 962 -41.12 51.55 46.11
C VAL A 962 -41.93 52.84 46.06
N ARG A 963 -41.47 53.85 45.30
CA ARG A 963 -42.34 54.94 44.86
C ARG A 963 -43.49 54.35 44.07
N GLN A 964 -44.66 54.26 44.70
CA GLN A 964 -45.92 54.12 43.99
C GLN A 964 -46.12 55.38 43.14
N ALA A 965 -46.03 55.24 41.82
CA ALA A 965 -46.61 56.23 40.91
C ALA A 965 -48.14 56.13 41.07
N GLY A 966 -48.74 57.19 41.62
CA GLY A 966 -50.19 57.38 41.62
C GLY A 966 -50.73 57.47 40.18
N PRO A 967 -52.03 57.20 39.97
CA PRO A 967 -52.61 57.18 38.64
C PRO A 967 -52.81 58.61 38.13
N SER A 968 -52.22 58.89 36.96
CA SER A 968 -52.70 59.90 36.01
C SER A 968 -52.35 59.45 34.59
#